data_AF-A0A258BGW1-F1
#
_entry.id   AF-A0A258BGW1-F1
#
_cell.length_a   1.000
_cell.length_b   1.000
_cell.length_c   1.000
_cell.angle_alpha   90.00
_cell.angle_beta   90.00
_cell.angle_gamma   90.00
#
_symmetry.space_group_name_H-M   'P 1'
#
loop_
_entity.id
_entity.type
_entity.pdbx_description
1 polymer ?
#
loop_
_entity_poly.entity_id
_entity_poly.type
_entity_poly.pdbx_seq_one_letter_code
_entity_poly.pdbx_strand_id
1 'polypeptide(L)'
;GRLFAQLGGWAVMADSDLSQQLAKIGEDISVENLTRARTLFAGALETPGGLKIQTIHGFCEKLLRRFPLEAGLSPSFKILDDLEAKALMAQALERLLTLADDDSVHGDIGSRDRLIRTLRISNFEKLLRQFSMQHEDILDTVVTLIGQARDKGVSEKEILYQSVGLIEAVSPDELTAQLWARLDWEQIKSLAQSLSVAKGKTDQDRGATFLELYEQRLSEKPVDTNLLINVFLTSKGELRKSYYNKDVAQTDKDYLDWLAPIVVDYVAQYNAARIAEITYDTLLLFMDFSAIYRKLKRRSGALDFQDLIVQTRRLLHQTDMSSWVLYKLDGGIEHILVDEAQDTSEDQWAIVKALTSEFFAGDGASLKLTKAMRTVFAVGDEKQSIYGFQGARPDKFLGTGQYFSKMAAAADQVFRAPALVNSFRSLPQILGFVDSAYDDPELAYALNFTTNVVNFEDTRIRHAAVRNDMGCIELWPPVMPIDTDDPEDDGIEVDPVDKTGTTPAKRLAQQLAFHIKSEIAVGRGVMDKGHWRAMHAGDVLILVRKRDALFENIIRELKQQGVPVSGADRLKLSEHIAFQDIRTLMRFAMQAGDDLSLACVLRSPLCDLSEQDLYDLAQGRAGSLWAALLNTPSDGGRFDDARSLMQWVLAEAPKRAAFDFLARLLNRRDRTGLTMRQRFLTRLGAECEDVLDETLALAAKGEGVDAIGVKAFL
;
A
#
# COMPACT_ATOMS: atom_id res chain seq x y z
N GLY A 1 -14.46 -14.93 -26.65
CA GLY A 1 -14.77 -13.70 -25.90
C GLY A 1 -16.21 -13.28 -26.17
N ARG A 2 -16.85 -12.60 -25.22
CA ARG A 2 -18.28 -12.18 -25.29
C ARG A 2 -18.61 -11.39 -26.56
N LEU A 3 -17.71 -10.52 -27.02
CA LEU A 3 -17.85 -9.75 -28.26
C LEU A 3 -17.93 -10.65 -29.50
N PHE A 4 -16.97 -11.56 -29.69
CA PHE A 4 -16.98 -12.49 -30.84
C PHE A 4 -18.21 -13.40 -30.83
N ALA A 5 -18.68 -13.83 -29.65
CA ALA A 5 -19.91 -14.60 -29.55
C ALA A 5 -21.15 -13.79 -29.98
N GLN A 6 -21.19 -12.50 -29.61
CA GLN A 6 -22.27 -11.59 -30.01
C GLN A 6 -22.25 -11.28 -31.51
N LEU A 7 -21.08 -10.92 -32.06
CA LEU A 7 -20.91 -10.66 -33.50
C LEU A 7 -21.18 -11.92 -34.34
N GLY A 8 -20.71 -13.07 -33.90
CA GLY A 8 -21.01 -14.35 -34.54
C GLY A 8 -22.52 -14.66 -34.51
N GLY A 9 -23.19 -14.33 -33.41
CA GLY A 9 -24.65 -14.39 -33.32
C GLY A 9 -25.34 -13.48 -34.34
N TRP A 10 -24.91 -12.22 -34.47
CA TRP A 10 -25.48 -11.28 -35.45
C TRP A 10 -25.32 -11.74 -36.90
N ALA A 11 -24.21 -12.40 -37.24
CA ALA A 11 -23.98 -12.91 -38.59
C ALA A 11 -25.05 -13.91 -39.06
N VAL A 12 -25.59 -14.73 -38.14
CA VAL A 12 -26.53 -15.83 -38.45
C VAL A 12 -27.97 -15.58 -37.98
N MET A 13 -28.23 -14.53 -37.21
CA MET A 13 -29.55 -14.19 -36.66
C MET A 13 -30.56 -13.85 -37.76
N ALA A 14 -31.86 -14.04 -37.53
CA ALA A 14 -32.90 -13.58 -38.46
C ALA A 14 -33.03 -12.05 -38.43
N ASP A 15 -33.49 -11.42 -39.53
CA ASP A 15 -33.56 -9.95 -39.64
C ASP A 15 -34.45 -9.31 -38.57
N SER A 16 -35.55 -9.96 -38.17
CA SER A 16 -36.44 -9.48 -37.10
C SER A 16 -35.69 -9.35 -35.76
N ASP A 17 -34.90 -10.36 -35.43
CA ASP A 17 -34.22 -10.46 -34.15
C ASP A 17 -32.98 -9.56 -34.13
N LEU A 18 -32.27 -9.49 -35.27
CA LEU A 18 -31.13 -8.59 -35.44
C LEU A 18 -31.58 -7.12 -35.36
N SER A 19 -32.72 -6.78 -35.98
CA SER A 19 -33.31 -5.44 -35.88
C SER A 19 -33.63 -5.06 -34.42
N GLN A 20 -34.16 -5.99 -33.63
CA GLN A 20 -34.40 -5.75 -32.20
C GLN A 20 -33.09 -5.56 -31.42
N GLN A 21 -32.03 -6.30 -31.76
CA GLN A 21 -30.72 -6.15 -31.13
C GLN A 21 -30.06 -4.81 -31.50
N LEU A 22 -30.14 -4.39 -32.76
CA LEU A 22 -29.63 -3.09 -33.22
C LEU A 22 -30.40 -1.93 -32.60
N ALA A 23 -31.73 -2.04 -32.50
CA ALA A 23 -32.55 -1.04 -31.82
C ALA A 23 -32.18 -0.89 -30.34
N LYS A 24 -31.83 -1.99 -29.65
CA LYS A 24 -31.39 -1.96 -28.24
C LYS A 24 -30.09 -1.18 -28.02
N ILE A 25 -29.24 -1.10 -29.04
CA ILE A 25 -27.99 -0.31 -28.99
C ILE A 25 -28.15 1.08 -29.65
N GLY A 26 -29.36 1.46 -30.02
CA GLY A 26 -29.68 2.78 -30.57
C GLY A 26 -29.32 2.98 -32.04
N GLU A 27 -29.09 1.89 -32.78
CA GLU A 27 -28.80 1.94 -34.22
C GLU A 27 -30.07 1.93 -35.06
N ASP A 28 -30.04 2.64 -36.19
CA ASP A 28 -31.16 2.67 -37.14
C ASP A 28 -31.30 1.31 -37.85
N ILE A 29 -32.55 0.91 -38.06
CA ILE A 29 -32.93 -0.37 -38.68
C ILE A 29 -32.98 -0.16 -40.20
N SER A 30 -31.82 0.14 -40.78
CA SER A 30 -31.64 0.24 -42.22
C SER A 30 -31.11 -1.08 -42.79
N VAL A 31 -31.41 -1.36 -44.07
CA VAL A 31 -30.85 -2.52 -44.79
C VAL A 31 -29.32 -2.47 -44.80
N GLU A 32 -28.75 -1.28 -44.86
CA GLU A 32 -27.30 -1.05 -44.80
C GLU A 32 -26.72 -1.46 -43.44
N ASN A 33 -27.34 -1.04 -42.33
CA ASN A 33 -26.88 -1.39 -40.99
C ASN A 33 -27.05 -2.89 -40.67
N LEU A 34 -28.12 -3.52 -41.14
CA LEU A 34 -28.30 -4.98 -41.02
C LEU A 34 -27.19 -5.73 -41.78
N THR A 35 -26.89 -5.29 -43.00
CA THR A 35 -25.82 -5.88 -43.82
C THR A 35 -24.47 -5.69 -43.15
N ARG A 36 -24.18 -4.47 -42.66
CA ARG A 36 -22.95 -4.14 -41.93
C ARG A 36 -22.80 -4.99 -40.66
N ALA A 37 -23.85 -5.10 -39.85
CA ALA A 37 -23.83 -5.87 -38.61
C ALA A 37 -23.47 -7.34 -38.85
N ARG A 38 -23.93 -7.93 -39.97
CA ARG A 38 -23.58 -9.31 -40.36
C ARG A 38 -22.13 -9.47 -40.80
N THR A 39 -21.53 -8.44 -41.41
CA THR A 39 -20.14 -8.49 -41.87
C THR A 39 -19.13 -8.16 -40.77
N LEU A 40 -19.54 -7.54 -39.66
CA LEU A 40 -18.66 -7.18 -38.55
C LEU A 40 -17.89 -8.37 -37.97
N PHE A 41 -18.48 -9.57 -37.93
CA PHE A 41 -17.78 -10.77 -37.44
C PHE A 41 -16.61 -11.15 -38.35
N ALA A 42 -16.84 -11.18 -39.67
CA ALA A 42 -15.80 -11.44 -40.66
C ALA A 42 -14.74 -10.33 -40.63
N GLY A 43 -15.15 -9.06 -40.61
CA GLY A 43 -14.24 -7.92 -40.52
C GLY A 43 -13.36 -7.96 -39.26
N ALA A 44 -13.92 -8.34 -38.11
CA ALA A 44 -13.16 -8.49 -36.87
C ALA A 44 -12.15 -9.64 -36.91
N LEU A 45 -12.44 -10.72 -37.64
CA LEU A 45 -11.53 -11.85 -37.85
C LEU A 45 -10.42 -11.54 -38.87
N GLU A 46 -10.78 -10.81 -39.94
CA GLU A 46 -9.88 -10.46 -41.04
C GLU A 46 -9.01 -9.23 -40.72
N THR A 47 -9.31 -8.50 -39.63
CA THR A 47 -8.51 -7.36 -39.17
C THR A 47 -7.05 -7.80 -38.96
N PRO A 48 -6.08 -7.26 -39.71
CA PRO A 48 -4.67 -7.63 -39.56
C PRO A 48 -4.18 -7.38 -38.14
N GLY A 49 -3.73 -8.45 -37.47
CA GLY A 49 -3.31 -8.41 -36.06
C GLY A 49 -4.45 -8.54 -35.05
N GLY A 50 -5.71 -8.56 -35.48
CA GLY A 50 -6.91 -8.72 -34.66
C GLY A 50 -7.21 -7.52 -33.74
N LEU A 51 -8.42 -7.52 -33.17
CA LEU A 51 -8.82 -6.52 -32.18
C LEU A 51 -7.91 -6.59 -30.93
N LYS A 52 -7.14 -5.53 -30.68
CA LYS A 52 -6.19 -5.47 -29.55
C LYS A 52 -6.88 -4.93 -28.30
N ILE A 53 -7.39 -5.83 -27.46
CA ILE A 53 -7.88 -5.50 -26.12
C ILE A 53 -6.78 -5.86 -25.12
N GLN A 54 -6.19 -4.87 -24.47
CA GLN A 54 -5.09 -5.06 -23.51
C GLN A 54 -5.03 -3.90 -22.52
N THR A 55 -4.38 -4.11 -21.38
CA THR A 55 -4.10 -3.05 -20.41
C THR A 55 -3.08 -2.06 -20.99
N ILE A 56 -3.05 -0.83 -20.46
CA ILE A 56 -2.05 0.17 -20.86
C ILE A 56 -0.63 -0.33 -20.59
N HIS A 57 -0.40 -1.02 -19.46
CA HIS A 57 0.87 -1.68 -19.17
C HIS A 57 1.26 -2.71 -20.23
N GLY A 58 0.33 -3.57 -20.65
CA GLY A 58 0.58 -4.55 -21.72
C GLY A 58 0.83 -3.92 -23.09
N PHE A 59 0.22 -2.76 -23.36
CA PHE A 59 0.56 -1.95 -24.53
C PHE A 59 2.00 -1.41 -24.44
N CYS A 60 2.35 -0.78 -23.31
CA CYS A 60 3.68 -0.20 -23.07
C CYS A 60 4.77 -1.25 -23.16
N GLU A 61 4.59 -2.43 -22.54
CA GLU A 61 5.51 -3.55 -22.67
C GLU A 61 5.76 -3.91 -24.14
N LYS A 62 4.70 -4.16 -24.92
CA LYS A 62 4.83 -4.56 -26.33
C LYS A 62 5.53 -3.48 -27.15
N LEU A 63 5.25 -2.22 -26.86
CA LEU A 63 5.87 -1.10 -27.54
C LEU A 63 7.37 -1.02 -27.24
N LEU A 64 7.75 -1.09 -25.95
CA LEU A 64 9.15 -1.08 -25.52
C LEU A 64 9.93 -2.29 -26.03
N ARG A 65 9.29 -3.48 -26.12
CA ARG A 65 9.91 -4.66 -26.74
C ARG A 65 10.11 -4.51 -28.25
N ARG A 66 9.28 -3.72 -28.93
CA ARG A 66 9.40 -3.44 -30.36
C ARG A 66 10.48 -2.40 -30.66
N PHE A 67 10.71 -1.47 -29.75
CA PHE A 67 11.68 -0.38 -29.88
C PHE A 67 12.63 -0.28 -28.67
N PRO A 68 13.36 -1.36 -28.33
CA PRO A 68 14.17 -1.39 -27.12
C PRO A 68 15.37 -0.44 -27.21
N LEU A 69 15.99 -0.32 -28.40
CA LEU A 69 17.17 0.53 -28.59
C LEU A 69 16.80 2.01 -28.51
N GLU A 70 15.69 2.40 -29.13
CA GLU A 70 15.16 3.76 -29.10
C GLU A 70 14.71 4.17 -27.69
N ALA A 71 14.23 3.19 -26.89
CA ALA A 71 13.89 3.39 -25.49
C ALA A 71 15.12 3.39 -24.55
N GLY A 72 16.32 3.09 -25.06
CA GLY A 72 17.53 2.96 -24.23
C GLY A 72 17.49 1.74 -23.30
N LEU A 73 16.76 0.69 -23.68
CA LEU A 73 16.54 -0.53 -22.92
C LEU A 73 17.29 -1.72 -23.54
N SER A 74 17.59 -2.71 -22.70
CA SER A 74 18.05 -4.01 -23.17
C SER A 74 16.93 -4.71 -23.94
N PRO A 75 17.17 -5.30 -25.13
CA PRO A 75 16.16 -6.10 -25.85
C PRO A 75 15.61 -7.27 -25.02
N SER A 76 16.35 -7.72 -24.01
CA SER A 76 15.99 -8.83 -23.12
C SER A 76 15.52 -8.36 -21.74
N PHE A 77 14.98 -7.13 -21.63
CA PHE A 77 14.51 -6.65 -20.33
C PHE A 77 13.41 -7.55 -19.74
N LYS A 78 13.47 -7.73 -18.42
CA LYS A 78 12.49 -8.48 -17.63
C LYS A 78 11.47 -7.54 -17.00
N ILE A 79 10.23 -8.00 -16.82
CA ILE A 79 9.23 -7.29 -16.02
C ILE A 79 9.23 -7.91 -14.63
N LEU A 80 9.40 -7.06 -13.61
CA LEU A 80 9.33 -7.48 -12.22
C LEU A 80 7.86 -7.68 -11.83
N ASP A 81 7.57 -8.83 -11.22
CA ASP A 81 6.32 -8.98 -10.48
C ASP A 81 6.41 -8.32 -9.09
N ASP A 82 5.28 -8.26 -8.37
CA ASP A 82 5.20 -7.62 -7.05
C ASP A 82 6.18 -8.22 -6.02
N LEU A 83 6.49 -9.52 -6.13
CA LEU A 83 7.36 -10.22 -5.18
C LEU A 83 8.83 -9.95 -5.51
N GLU A 84 9.18 -9.97 -6.79
CA GLU A 84 10.52 -9.63 -7.29
C GLU A 84 10.85 -8.16 -7.02
N ALA A 85 9.90 -7.25 -7.24
CA ALA A 85 10.08 -5.83 -6.90
C ALA A 85 10.32 -5.63 -5.40
N LYS A 86 9.56 -6.32 -4.53
CA LYS A 86 9.77 -6.29 -3.07
C LYS A 86 11.13 -6.85 -2.66
N ALA A 87 11.55 -7.96 -3.26
CA ALA A 87 12.87 -8.54 -2.98
C ALA A 87 14.00 -7.56 -3.36
N LEU A 88 13.86 -6.87 -4.48
CA LEU A 88 14.84 -5.89 -4.95
C LEU A 88 14.84 -4.60 -4.09
N MET A 89 13.69 -4.17 -3.58
CA MET A 89 13.58 -3.11 -2.57
C MET A 89 14.24 -3.51 -1.24
N ALA A 90 14.01 -4.73 -0.76
CA ALA A 90 14.66 -5.24 0.46
C ALA A 90 16.19 -5.27 0.30
N GLN A 91 16.69 -5.68 -0.87
CA GLN A 91 18.11 -5.63 -1.19
C GLN A 91 18.65 -4.19 -1.22
N ALA A 92 17.87 -3.23 -1.74
CA ALA A 92 18.26 -1.82 -1.72
C ALA A 92 18.35 -1.27 -0.29
N LEU A 93 17.42 -1.63 0.59
CA LEU A 93 17.46 -1.28 2.01
C LEU A 93 18.68 -1.88 2.71
N GLU A 94 19.00 -3.16 2.47
CA GLU A 94 20.19 -3.81 3.04
C GLU A 94 21.48 -3.09 2.61
N ARG A 95 21.59 -2.71 1.34
CA ARG A 95 22.73 -1.91 0.83
C ARG A 95 22.82 -0.53 1.46
N LEU A 96 21.69 0.15 1.62
CA LEU A 96 21.62 1.45 2.30
C LEU A 96 22.15 1.37 3.74
N LEU A 97 21.81 0.30 4.46
CA LEU A 97 22.23 0.10 5.84
C LEU A 97 23.71 -0.28 5.96
N THR A 98 24.20 -1.13 5.07
CA THR A 98 25.56 -1.67 5.11
C THR A 98 26.62 -0.69 4.60
N LEU A 99 26.24 0.43 3.96
CA LEU A 99 27.15 1.39 3.33
C LEU A 99 28.29 0.69 2.56
N ALA A 100 27.97 -0.37 1.82
CA ALA A 100 28.92 -0.89 0.86
C ALA A 100 29.28 0.26 -0.09
N ASP A 101 30.56 0.62 -0.20
CA ASP A 101 31.12 1.69 -1.05
C ASP A 101 30.40 1.75 -2.41
N ASP A 102 29.32 2.54 -2.47
CA ASP A 102 28.51 2.67 -3.67
C ASP A 102 28.55 4.14 -4.05
N ASP A 103 29.30 4.42 -5.13
CA ASP A 103 29.52 5.77 -5.69
C ASP A 103 28.22 6.53 -6.02
N SER A 104 27.05 5.89 -5.90
CA SER A 104 25.73 6.48 -6.09
C SER A 104 25.09 7.07 -4.84
N VAL A 105 25.70 6.92 -3.65
CA VAL A 105 25.20 7.52 -2.41
C VAL A 105 25.58 9.00 -2.40
N HIS A 106 24.60 9.90 -2.21
CA HIS A 106 24.91 11.27 -1.83
C HIS A 106 25.60 11.18 -0.47
N GLY A 107 26.90 11.46 -0.42
CA GLY A 107 27.80 11.13 0.69
C GLY A 107 27.51 11.76 2.06
N ASP A 108 26.27 12.03 2.43
CA ASP A 108 25.85 12.47 3.76
C ASP A 108 25.46 11.28 4.65
N ILE A 109 26.47 10.50 5.04
CA ILE A 109 26.38 9.52 6.14
C ILE A 109 25.81 10.18 7.42
N GLY A 110 26.00 11.49 7.57
CA GLY A 110 25.49 12.27 8.68
C GLY A 110 23.97 12.22 8.82
N SER A 111 23.21 12.30 7.72
CA SER A 111 21.74 12.23 7.76
C SER A 111 21.24 10.90 8.32
N ARG A 112 21.81 9.79 7.84
CA ARG A 112 21.49 8.45 8.33
C ARG A 112 21.79 8.32 9.83
N ASP A 113 22.98 8.73 10.24
CA ASP A 113 23.42 8.60 11.63
C ASP A 113 22.59 9.50 12.58
N ARG A 114 22.17 10.70 12.13
CA ARG A 114 21.23 11.56 12.84
C ARG A 114 19.86 10.89 13.00
N LEU A 115 19.32 10.29 11.95
CA LEU A 115 18.04 9.57 12.01
C LEU A 115 18.10 8.36 12.94
N ILE A 116 19.18 7.57 12.91
CA ILE A 116 19.35 6.42 13.81
C ILE A 116 19.43 6.85 15.28
N ARG A 117 20.05 8.00 15.58
CA ARG A 117 20.11 8.53 16.96
C ARG A 117 18.77 9.12 17.41
N THR A 118 18.04 9.77 16.51
CA THR A 118 16.77 10.42 16.81
C THR A 118 15.61 9.42 16.91
N LEU A 119 15.64 8.36 16.09
CA LEU A 119 14.58 7.35 16.02
C LEU A 119 14.98 6.08 16.76
N ARG A 120 14.04 5.50 17.53
CA ARG A 120 14.19 4.13 18.05
C ARG A 120 14.28 3.14 16.88
N ILE A 121 14.98 2.02 17.07
CA ILE A 121 15.18 0.98 16.04
C ILE A 121 13.85 0.57 15.36
N SER A 122 12.81 0.31 16.15
CA SER A 122 11.48 -0.06 15.62
C SER A 122 10.81 1.03 14.78
N ASN A 123 11.06 2.31 15.08
CA ASN A 123 10.53 3.42 14.28
C ASN A 123 11.36 3.64 13.01
N PHE A 124 12.67 3.43 13.08
CA PHE A 124 13.53 3.47 11.90
C PHE A 124 13.17 2.34 10.92
N GLU A 125 12.92 1.13 11.40
CA GLU A 125 12.42 0.03 10.55
C GLU A 125 11.08 0.35 9.89
N LYS A 126 10.16 1.00 10.62
CA LYS A 126 8.88 1.46 10.05
C LYS A 126 9.10 2.50 8.95
N LEU A 127 10.03 3.43 9.14
CA LEU A 127 10.40 4.43 8.13
C LEU A 127 10.93 3.76 6.86
N LEU A 128 11.85 2.80 6.98
CA LEU A 128 12.39 2.07 5.83
C LEU A 128 11.32 1.26 5.08
N ARG A 129 10.35 0.69 5.80
CA ARG A 129 9.18 0.05 5.16
C ARG A 129 8.33 1.06 4.39
N GLN A 130 8.16 2.28 4.92
CA GLN A 130 7.44 3.35 4.20
C GLN A 130 8.15 3.74 2.91
N PHE A 131 9.49 3.78 2.87
CA PHE A 131 10.23 4.05 1.63
C PHE A 131 9.89 3.05 0.53
N SER A 132 9.72 1.77 0.88
CA SER A 132 9.34 0.74 -0.10
C SER A 132 7.86 0.82 -0.49
N MET A 133 6.97 1.09 0.48
CA MET A 133 5.53 1.13 0.25
C MET A 133 5.05 2.40 -0.49
N GLN A 134 5.73 3.53 -0.28
CA GLN A 134 5.37 4.85 -0.79
C GLN A 134 6.47 5.44 -1.69
N HIS A 135 7.27 4.57 -2.32
CA HIS A 135 8.43 5.01 -3.11
C HIS A 135 8.06 6.09 -4.13
N GLU A 136 7.02 5.86 -4.93
CA GLU A 136 6.63 6.81 -5.97
C GLU A 136 6.10 8.14 -5.42
N ASP A 137 5.25 8.10 -4.38
CA ASP A 137 4.68 9.32 -3.77
C ASP A 137 5.78 10.20 -3.16
N ILE A 138 6.76 9.58 -2.49
CA ILE A 138 7.89 10.30 -1.91
C ILE A 138 8.80 10.85 -3.02
N LEU A 139 9.03 10.07 -4.08
CA LEU A 139 9.81 10.53 -5.24
C LEU A 139 9.19 11.76 -5.91
N ASP A 140 7.88 11.76 -6.13
CA ASP A 140 7.15 12.90 -6.72
C ASP A 140 7.22 14.14 -5.81
N THR A 141 7.10 13.93 -4.49
CA THR A 141 7.25 14.99 -3.48
C THR A 141 8.66 15.60 -3.55
N VAL A 142 9.70 14.77 -3.66
CA VAL A 142 11.09 15.23 -3.79
C VAL A 142 11.30 16.02 -5.08
N VAL A 143 10.78 15.53 -6.21
CA VAL A 143 10.87 16.23 -7.50
C VAL A 143 10.17 17.59 -7.42
N THR A 144 8.99 17.65 -6.81
CA THR A 144 8.24 18.89 -6.59
C THR A 144 9.00 19.87 -5.70
N LEU A 145 9.58 19.38 -4.60
CA LEU A 145 10.39 20.18 -3.68
C LEU A 145 11.60 20.79 -4.39
N ILE A 146 12.35 20.00 -5.17
CA ILE A 146 13.49 20.46 -5.97
C ILE A 146 13.05 21.52 -7.00
N GLY A 147 11.90 21.28 -7.65
CA GLY A 147 11.32 22.25 -8.59
C GLY A 147 11.00 23.59 -7.94
N GLN A 148 10.31 23.57 -6.78
CA GLN A 148 9.98 24.77 -6.02
C GLN A 148 11.21 25.51 -5.51
N ALA A 149 12.21 24.78 -5.02
CA ALA A 149 13.48 25.34 -4.56
C ALA A 149 14.19 26.06 -5.72
N ARG A 150 14.25 25.42 -6.89
CA ARG A 150 14.81 26.00 -8.13
C ARG A 150 14.06 27.25 -8.57
N ASP A 151 12.73 27.23 -8.58
CA ASP A 151 11.91 28.35 -9.03
C ASP A 151 12.03 29.58 -8.11
N LYS A 152 12.19 29.35 -6.80
CA LYS A 152 12.39 30.42 -5.81
C LYS A 152 13.87 30.82 -5.63
N GLY A 153 14.82 30.07 -6.18
CA GLY A 153 16.26 30.32 -6.01
C GLY A 153 16.76 30.11 -4.57
N VAL A 154 16.14 29.20 -3.82
CA VAL A 154 16.52 28.86 -2.43
C VAL A 154 16.85 27.37 -2.31
N SER A 155 17.36 26.94 -1.16
CA SER A 155 17.62 25.50 -0.91
C SER A 155 16.32 24.72 -0.64
N GLU A 156 16.34 23.41 -0.85
CA GLU A 156 15.25 22.51 -0.50
C GLU A 156 14.95 22.56 1.02
N LYS A 157 15.99 22.70 1.84
CA LYS A 157 15.86 22.89 3.30
C LYS A 157 15.04 24.15 3.61
N GLU A 158 15.30 25.27 2.93
CA GLU A 158 14.56 26.52 3.12
C GLU A 158 13.05 26.36 2.81
N ILE A 159 12.71 25.66 1.72
CA ILE A 159 11.31 25.39 1.36
C ILE A 159 10.60 24.59 2.46
N LEU A 160 11.27 23.58 3.02
CA LEU A 160 10.70 22.78 4.11
C LEU A 160 10.47 23.60 5.37
N TYR A 161 11.40 24.49 5.72
CA TYR A 161 11.24 25.40 6.86
C TYR A 161 10.06 26.36 6.68
N GLN A 162 9.92 26.93 5.47
CA GLN A 162 8.76 27.75 5.13
C GLN A 162 7.44 26.97 5.23
N SER A 163 7.44 25.69 4.86
CA SER A 163 6.24 24.84 4.91
C SER A 163 5.72 24.58 6.33
N VAL A 164 6.60 24.63 7.33
CA VAL A 164 6.23 24.50 8.75
C VAL A 164 6.03 25.86 9.45
N GLY A 165 5.97 26.95 8.67
CA GLY A 165 5.68 28.29 9.15
C GLY A 165 6.88 29.07 9.68
N LEU A 166 8.11 28.61 9.42
CA LEU A 166 9.33 29.36 9.77
C LEU A 166 9.72 30.32 8.65
N ILE A 167 10.09 31.54 9.02
CA ILE A 167 10.48 32.59 8.06
C ILE A 167 11.88 32.34 7.50
N GLU A 168 12.77 31.77 8.31
CA GLU A 168 14.17 31.50 7.99
C GLU A 168 14.53 30.07 8.40
N ALA A 169 15.47 29.45 7.68
CA ALA A 169 16.01 28.13 8.03
C ALA A 169 16.96 28.16 9.24
N VAL A 170 16.41 28.36 10.44
CA VAL A 170 17.16 28.39 11.71
C VAL A 170 17.14 27.02 12.39
N SER A 171 18.30 26.41 12.60
CA SER A 171 18.40 25.08 13.23
C SER A 171 17.89 25.08 14.69
N PRO A 172 17.47 23.92 15.22
CA PRO A 172 17.06 23.79 16.62
C PRO A 172 18.16 24.26 17.61
N ASP A 173 19.43 24.03 17.28
CA ASP A 173 20.57 24.47 18.09
C ASP A 173 20.74 26.00 18.06
N GLU A 174 20.56 26.62 16.89
CA GLU A 174 20.58 28.09 16.76
C GLU A 174 19.39 28.74 17.49
N LEU A 175 18.19 28.18 17.40
CA LEU A 175 17.02 28.66 18.17
C LEU A 175 17.28 28.59 19.68
N THR A 176 17.94 27.52 20.13
CA THR A 176 18.31 27.33 21.54
C THR A 176 19.36 28.35 21.97
N ALA A 177 20.36 28.60 21.14
CA ALA A 177 21.36 29.65 21.37
C ALA A 177 20.74 31.05 21.40
N GLN A 178 19.78 31.34 20.50
CA GLN A 178 19.04 32.61 20.48
C GLN A 178 18.19 32.79 21.75
N LEU A 179 17.53 31.73 22.23
CA LEU A 179 16.82 31.76 23.51
C LEU A 179 17.79 32.11 24.64
N TRP A 180 18.92 31.42 24.75
CA TRP A 180 19.91 31.65 25.80
C TRP A 180 20.54 33.05 25.74
N ALA A 181 20.70 33.62 24.55
CA ALA A 181 21.19 34.98 24.36
C ALA A 181 20.14 36.04 24.78
N ARG A 182 18.85 35.70 24.76
CA ARG A 182 17.77 36.57 25.27
C ARG A 182 17.62 36.54 26.79
N LEU A 183 18.13 35.50 27.46
CA LEU A 183 18.03 35.38 28.91
C LEU A 183 18.99 36.33 29.63
N ASP A 184 18.46 37.10 30.56
CA ASP A 184 19.25 37.77 31.59
C ASP A 184 19.67 36.76 32.68
N TRP A 185 20.91 36.28 32.58
CA TRP A 185 21.44 35.27 33.47
C TRP A 185 21.64 35.74 34.92
N GLU A 186 21.81 37.05 35.16
CA GLU A 186 21.84 37.59 36.53
C GLU A 186 20.43 37.63 37.11
N GLN A 187 19.42 37.94 36.30
CA GLN A 187 18.03 37.82 36.73
C GLN A 187 17.63 36.36 37.00
N ILE A 188 18.07 35.40 36.18
CA ILE A 188 17.85 33.96 36.43
C ILE A 188 18.45 33.53 37.76
N LYS A 189 19.68 33.98 38.07
CA LYS A 189 20.34 33.71 39.35
C LYS A 189 19.59 34.34 40.54
N SER A 190 19.15 35.59 40.39
CA SER A 190 18.34 36.27 41.41
C SER A 190 17.04 35.51 41.68
N LEU A 191 16.39 35.05 40.60
CA LEU A 191 15.13 34.31 40.65
C LEU A 191 15.29 32.91 41.26
N ALA A 192 16.39 32.24 40.97
CA ALA A 192 16.77 30.98 41.63
C ALA A 192 16.89 31.18 43.16
N GLN A 193 17.55 32.25 43.60
CA GLN A 193 17.74 32.55 45.02
C GLN A 193 16.42 32.93 45.71
N SER A 194 15.62 33.81 45.09
CA SER A 194 14.37 34.31 45.68
C SER A 194 13.30 33.21 45.78
N LEU A 195 13.14 32.39 44.74
CA LEU A 195 12.18 31.29 44.74
C LEU A 195 12.59 30.15 45.67
N SER A 196 13.89 29.88 45.83
CA SER A 196 14.38 28.83 46.74
C SER A 196 14.05 29.11 48.21
N VAL A 197 13.86 30.37 48.59
CA VAL A 197 13.47 30.77 49.95
C VAL A 197 11.98 31.15 50.06
N ALA A 198 11.20 30.95 48.99
CA ALA A 198 9.76 31.21 49.00
C ALA A 198 9.02 30.26 49.96
N LYS A 199 7.83 30.65 50.41
CA LYS A 199 7.02 29.86 51.36
C LYS A 199 6.41 28.60 50.77
N GLY A 200 6.14 28.58 49.46
CA GLY A 200 5.45 27.48 48.78
C GLY A 200 6.41 26.44 48.21
N LYS A 201 6.14 25.15 48.44
CA LYS A 201 6.98 24.03 47.95
C LYS A 201 7.17 24.06 46.42
N THR A 202 6.11 24.36 45.66
CA THR A 202 6.17 24.48 44.19
C THR A 202 7.13 25.58 43.72
N ASP A 203 7.20 26.70 44.44
CA ASP A 203 8.10 27.80 44.09
C ASP A 203 9.54 27.44 44.46
N GLN A 204 9.76 26.76 45.59
CA GLN A 204 11.07 26.24 45.97
C GLN A 204 11.61 25.24 44.92
N ASP A 205 10.75 24.33 44.42
CA ASP A 205 11.12 23.37 43.38
C ASP A 205 11.49 24.08 42.06
N ARG A 206 10.76 25.15 41.71
CA ARG A 206 11.11 26.02 40.56
C ARG A 206 12.43 26.77 40.79
N GLY A 207 12.65 27.29 42.00
CA GLY A 207 13.92 27.92 42.39
C GLY A 207 15.10 26.98 42.23
N ALA A 208 14.95 25.72 42.66
CA ALA A 208 15.94 24.68 42.43
C ALA A 208 16.16 24.40 40.93
N THR A 209 15.09 24.41 40.12
CA THR A 209 15.19 24.24 38.66
C THR A 209 15.99 25.39 38.00
N PHE A 210 15.76 26.64 38.39
CA PHE A 210 16.53 27.79 37.88
C PHE A 210 17.97 27.79 38.39
N LEU A 211 18.22 27.32 39.62
CA LEU A 211 19.56 27.15 40.15
C LEU A 211 20.35 26.12 39.32
N GLU A 212 19.74 24.96 39.03
CA GLU A 212 20.32 23.94 38.19
C GLU A 212 20.64 24.46 36.78
N LEU A 213 19.70 25.20 36.17
CA LEU A 213 19.91 25.85 34.86
C LEU A 213 21.13 26.78 34.87
N TYR A 214 21.28 27.59 35.93
CA TYR A 214 22.40 28.52 36.08
C TYR A 214 23.74 27.79 36.33
N GLU A 215 23.75 26.73 37.13
CA GLU A 215 24.95 25.91 37.39
C GLU A 215 25.41 25.15 36.13
N GLN A 216 24.47 24.63 35.34
CA GLN A 216 24.79 24.01 34.04
C GLN A 216 25.48 25.01 33.11
N ARG A 217 24.97 26.26 33.05
CA ARG A 217 25.57 27.34 32.25
C ARG A 217 26.99 27.71 32.68
N LEU A 218 27.28 27.72 33.98
CA LEU A 218 28.61 28.02 34.53
C LEU A 218 29.61 26.88 34.33
N SER A 219 29.13 25.63 34.32
CA SER A 219 29.97 24.44 34.19
C SER A 219 30.33 24.06 32.76
N GLU A 220 29.99 24.91 31.77
CA GLU A 220 30.15 24.65 30.33
C GLU A 220 29.49 23.33 29.85
N LYS A 221 28.59 22.78 30.66
CA LYS A 221 27.77 21.63 30.26
C LYS A 221 26.65 22.09 29.33
N PRO A 222 26.16 21.22 28.43
CA PRO A 222 24.95 21.50 27.67
C PRO A 222 23.80 21.81 28.63
N VAL A 223 23.20 22.98 28.51
CA VAL A 223 22.06 23.38 29.35
C VAL A 223 20.83 22.61 28.90
N ASP A 224 20.21 21.87 29.82
CA ASP A 224 18.97 21.16 29.53
C ASP A 224 17.80 22.14 29.45
N THR A 225 17.39 22.45 28.22
CA THR A 225 16.30 23.39 27.96
C THR A 225 14.95 22.86 28.47
N ASN A 226 14.81 21.55 28.72
CA ASN A 226 13.61 20.99 29.31
C ASN A 226 13.36 21.49 30.73
N LEU A 227 14.41 21.84 31.48
CA LEU A 227 14.27 22.45 32.80
C LEU A 227 13.45 23.74 32.72
N LEU A 228 13.78 24.60 31.76
CA LEU A 228 13.07 25.86 31.54
C LEU A 228 11.65 25.62 31.02
N ILE A 229 11.49 24.71 30.05
CA ILE A 229 10.19 24.36 29.45
C ILE A 229 9.20 23.88 30.53
N ASN A 230 9.64 22.98 31.43
CA ASN A 230 8.78 22.33 32.42
C ASN A 230 8.26 23.31 33.50
N VAL A 231 8.92 24.45 33.69
CA VAL A 231 8.46 25.53 34.58
C VAL A 231 7.18 26.17 34.06
N PHE A 232 7.07 26.36 32.74
CA PHE A 232 5.97 27.10 32.09
C PHE A 232 4.92 26.20 31.46
N LEU A 233 5.32 25.04 30.93
CA LEU A 233 4.45 24.13 30.20
C LEU A 233 4.12 22.87 31.01
N THR A 234 2.93 22.32 30.76
CA THR A 234 2.51 21.00 31.24
C THR A 234 3.11 19.89 30.37
N SER A 235 2.97 18.62 30.79
CA SER A 235 3.36 17.48 29.96
C SER A 235 2.60 17.38 28.63
N LYS A 236 1.47 18.08 28.49
CA LYS A 236 0.70 18.19 27.26
C LYS A 236 1.15 19.35 26.36
N GLY A 237 2.14 20.14 26.77
CA GLY A 237 2.60 21.33 26.03
C GLY A 237 1.72 22.57 26.22
N GLU A 238 0.72 22.52 27.11
CA GLU A 238 -0.13 23.66 27.43
C GLU A 238 0.50 24.55 28.51
N LEU A 239 0.28 25.86 28.39
CA LEU A 239 0.69 26.85 29.38
C LEU A 239 0.07 26.54 30.76
N ARG A 240 0.90 26.51 31.80
CA ARG A 240 0.39 26.34 33.17
C ARG A 240 -0.45 27.54 33.58
N LYS A 241 -1.49 27.29 34.39
CA LYS A 241 -2.37 28.35 34.93
C LYS A 241 -1.63 29.41 35.76
N SER A 242 -0.50 29.05 36.37
CA SER A 242 0.39 29.95 37.08
C SER A 242 1.80 29.35 37.21
N TYR A 243 2.82 30.21 37.16
CA TYR A 243 4.25 29.87 37.35
C TYR A 243 4.83 30.39 38.68
N TYR A 244 4.00 31.00 39.53
CA TYR A 244 4.39 31.51 40.84
C TYR A 244 3.20 31.60 41.82
N ASN A 245 3.44 31.64 43.12
CA ASN A 245 2.42 31.99 44.11
C ASN A 245 2.34 33.50 44.39
N LYS A 246 1.28 33.92 45.11
CA LYS A 246 1.02 35.33 45.44
C LYS A 246 2.16 36.01 46.23
N ASP A 247 2.92 35.25 47.01
CA ASP A 247 3.94 35.77 47.93
C ASP A 247 5.30 36.02 47.26
N VAL A 248 5.46 35.66 45.98
CA VAL A 248 6.68 35.91 45.19
C VAL A 248 6.84 37.41 44.92
N ALA A 249 8.09 37.90 44.89
CA ALA A 249 8.40 39.31 44.66
C ALA A 249 7.89 39.78 43.29
N GLN A 250 7.42 41.04 43.20
CA GLN A 250 6.80 41.54 41.97
C GLN A 250 7.77 41.53 40.79
N THR A 251 9.05 41.85 41.01
CA THR A 251 10.11 41.80 39.99
C THR A 251 10.27 40.40 39.38
N ASP A 252 10.15 39.35 40.19
CA ASP A 252 10.27 37.97 39.71
C ASP A 252 9.02 37.53 38.95
N LYS A 253 7.83 38.00 39.39
CA LYS A 253 6.58 37.77 38.66
C LYS A 253 6.63 38.40 37.27
N ASP A 254 7.03 39.68 37.19
CA ASP A 254 7.12 40.42 35.94
C ASP A 254 8.09 39.72 34.95
N TYR A 255 9.22 39.22 35.45
CA TYR A 255 10.17 38.47 34.63
C TYR A 255 9.63 37.11 34.17
N LEU A 256 8.96 36.34 35.05
CA LEU A 256 8.33 35.07 34.68
C LEU A 256 7.21 35.26 33.66
N ASP A 257 6.40 36.31 33.81
CA ASP A 257 5.31 36.64 32.87
C ASP A 257 5.85 37.12 31.52
N TRP A 258 6.99 37.83 31.49
CA TRP A 258 7.70 38.17 30.27
C TRP A 258 8.33 36.94 29.58
N LEU A 259 8.89 36.01 30.36
CA LEU A 259 9.59 34.84 29.84
C LEU A 259 8.64 33.75 29.32
N ALA A 260 7.46 33.59 29.93
CA ALA A 260 6.47 32.59 29.55
C ALA A 260 6.12 32.58 28.04
N PRO A 261 5.71 33.70 27.41
CA PRO A 261 5.41 33.72 25.97
C PRO A 261 6.64 33.45 25.10
N ILE A 262 7.84 33.84 25.55
CA ILE A 262 9.10 33.56 24.83
C ILE A 262 9.39 32.06 24.80
N VAL A 263 9.18 31.36 25.91
CA VAL A 263 9.35 29.90 25.98
C VAL A 263 8.33 29.18 25.11
N VAL A 264 7.06 29.64 25.09
CA VAL A 264 6.03 29.08 24.21
C VAL A 264 6.40 29.21 22.74
N ASP A 265 6.79 30.43 22.32
CA ASP A 265 7.21 30.71 20.95
C ASP A 265 8.44 29.89 20.56
N TYR A 266 9.44 29.80 21.45
CA TYR A 266 10.60 28.94 21.26
C TYR A 266 10.21 27.47 21.08
N VAL A 267 9.34 26.90 21.91
CA VAL A 267 8.93 25.49 21.79
C VAL A 267 8.21 25.23 20.47
N ALA A 268 7.37 26.17 20.02
CA ALA A 268 6.70 26.06 18.72
C ALA A 268 7.71 26.08 17.57
N GLN A 269 8.62 27.06 17.56
CA GLN A 269 9.64 27.19 16.52
C GLN A 269 10.64 26.03 16.53
N TYR A 270 11.09 25.59 17.72
CA TYR A 270 12.00 24.46 17.88
C TYR A 270 11.39 23.17 17.35
N ASN A 271 10.11 22.89 17.67
CA ASN A 271 9.43 21.72 17.16
C ASN A 271 9.23 21.80 15.63
N ALA A 272 8.86 22.96 15.09
CA ALA A 272 8.75 23.16 13.65
C ALA A 272 10.11 22.93 12.95
N ALA A 273 11.18 23.53 13.45
CA ALA A 273 12.54 23.37 12.91
C ALA A 273 12.99 21.91 12.97
N ARG A 274 12.75 21.24 14.11
CA ARG A 274 13.07 19.81 14.28
C ARG A 274 12.30 18.92 13.32
N ILE A 275 11.01 19.21 13.07
CA ILE A 275 10.21 18.49 12.06
C ILE A 275 10.82 18.69 10.67
N ALA A 276 11.19 19.92 10.32
CA ALA A 276 11.79 20.23 9.03
C ALA A 276 13.15 19.53 8.84
N GLU A 277 14.02 19.50 9.85
CA GLU A 277 15.31 18.80 9.79
C GLU A 277 15.18 17.29 9.66
N ILE A 278 14.33 16.66 10.50
CA ILE A 278 14.08 15.22 10.41
C ILE A 278 13.48 14.86 9.06
N THR A 279 12.57 15.70 8.54
CA THR A 279 11.97 15.49 7.21
C THR A 279 13.03 15.61 6.12
N TYR A 280 13.89 16.62 6.18
CA TYR A 280 14.97 16.79 5.22
C TYR A 280 15.95 15.60 5.23
N ASP A 281 16.44 15.20 6.40
CA ASP A 281 17.32 14.03 6.56
C ASP A 281 16.64 12.74 6.04
N THR A 282 15.33 12.62 6.26
CA THR A 282 14.53 11.49 5.76
C THR A 282 14.47 11.48 4.23
N LEU A 283 14.25 12.64 3.60
CA LEU A 283 14.22 12.76 2.15
C LEU A 283 15.59 12.51 1.52
N LEU A 284 16.68 12.96 2.15
CA LEU A 284 18.04 12.62 1.73
C LEU A 284 18.28 11.11 1.75
N LEU A 285 17.95 10.44 2.86
CA LEU A 285 18.07 8.99 2.99
C LEU A 285 17.19 8.25 1.97
N PHE A 286 16.00 8.77 1.69
CA PHE A 286 15.11 8.23 0.67
C PHE A 286 15.71 8.36 -0.74
N MET A 287 16.35 9.49 -1.07
CA MET A 287 17.00 9.68 -2.37
C MET A 287 18.13 8.67 -2.59
N ASP A 288 18.92 8.40 -1.55
CA ASP A 288 19.97 7.36 -1.59
C ASP A 288 19.36 5.97 -1.79
N PHE A 289 18.32 5.63 -1.02
CA PHE A 289 17.56 4.40 -1.20
C PHE A 289 17.06 4.24 -2.64
N SER A 290 16.42 5.29 -3.17
CA SER A 290 15.86 5.31 -4.52
C SER A 290 16.95 5.19 -5.60
N ALA A 291 18.12 5.80 -5.39
CA ALA A 291 19.26 5.69 -6.28
C ALA A 291 19.80 4.25 -6.33
N ILE A 292 19.97 3.61 -5.16
CA ILE A 292 20.39 2.21 -5.05
C ILE A 292 19.36 1.29 -5.72
N TYR A 293 18.08 1.48 -5.42
CA TYR A 293 16.98 0.70 -6.00
C TYR A 293 16.98 0.79 -7.54
N ARG A 294 17.06 2.01 -8.09
CA ARG A 294 17.17 2.23 -9.55
C ARG A 294 18.41 1.57 -10.15
N LYS A 295 19.56 1.58 -9.45
CA LYS A 295 20.80 0.93 -9.90
C LYS A 295 20.66 -0.60 -9.93
N LEU A 296 20.03 -1.19 -8.93
CA LEU A 296 19.73 -2.62 -8.89
C LEU A 296 18.77 -3.05 -10.00
N LYS A 297 17.71 -2.26 -10.25
CA LYS A 297 16.79 -2.50 -11.38
C LYS A 297 17.52 -2.44 -12.73
N ARG A 298 18.36 -1.42 -12.93
CA ARG A 298 19.17 -1.29 -14.17
C ARG A 298 20.15 -2.45 -14.35
N ARG A 299 20.84 -2.89 -13.29
CA ARG A 299 21.80 -4.01 -13.35
C ARG A 299 21.12 -5.33 -13.70
N SER A 300 19.90 -5.56 -13.20
CA SER A 300 19.11 -6.75 -13.53
C SER A 300 18.43 -6.65 -14.91
N GLY A 301 18.54 -5.52 -15.60
CA GLY A 301 17.82 -5.27 -16.85
C GLY A 301 16.31 -5.37 -16.66
N ALA A 302 15.81 -5.01 -15.48
CA ALA A 302 14.42 -5.22 -15.10
C ALA A 302 13.65 -3.89 -15.01
N LEU A 303 12.36 -3.95 -15.36
CA LEU A 303 11.41 -2.83 -15.29
C LEU A 303 10.21 -3.26 -14.44
N ASP A 304 9.70 -2.37 -13.61
CA ASP A 304 8.38 -2.55 -12.99
C ASP A 304 7.28 -1.92 -13.86
N PHE A 305 6.01 -2.05 -13.45
CA PHE A 305 4.88 -1.53 -14.20
C PHE A 305 4.93 -0.01 -14.40
N GLN A 306 5.44 0.72 -13.42
CA GLN A 306 5.56 2.17 -13.50
C GLN A 306 6.68 2.56 -14.48
N ASP A 307 7.81 1.85 -14.46
CA ASP A 307 8.88 2.03 -15.43
C ASP A 307 8.38 1.84 -16.87
N LEU A 308 7.47 0.89 -17.13
CA LEU A 308 6.89 0.70 -18.47
C LEU A 308 6.17 1.97 -18.95
N ILE A 309 5.41 2.63 -18.07
CA ILE A 309 4.70 3.87 -18.39
C ILE A 309 5.72 4.99 -18.63
N VAL A 310 6.67 5.19 -17.71
CA VAL A 310 7.66 6.27 -17.79
C VAL A 310 8.55 6.15 -19.02
N GLN A 311 9.07 4.95 -19.31
CA GLN A 311 9.91 4.72 -20.49
C GLN A 311 9.11 4.87 -21.79
N THR A 312 7.86 4.44 -21.83
CA THR A 312 7.00 4.62 -23.00
C THR A 312 6.70 6.10 -23.24
N ARG A 313 6.35 6.85 -22.19
CA ARG A 313 6.16 8.30 -22.28
C ARG A 313 7.42 8.98 -22.81
N ARG A 314 8.59 8.61 -22.29
CA ARG A 314 9.89 9.14 -22.74
C ARG A 314 10.17 8.82 -24.21
N LEU A 315 9.94 7.58 -24.64
CA LEU A 315 10.09 7.15 -26.03
C LEU A 315 9.25 8.02 -26.98
N LEU A 316 8.01 8.32 -26.59
CA LEU A 316 7.05 9.06 -27.42
C LEU A 316 7.25 10.59 -27.40
N HIS A 317 7.86 11.17 -26.36
CA HIS A 317 7.97 12.63 -26.20
C HIS A 317 9.40 13.20 -26.31
N GLN A 318 10.43 12.45 -25.94
CA GLN A 318 11.76 13.02 -25.65
C GLN A 318 12.89 12.56 -26.58
N THR A 319 12.60 11.72 -27.56
CA THR A 319 13.62 11.23 -28.50
C THR A 319 13.46 11.87 -29.87
N ASP A 320 14.57 12.14 -30.56
CA ASP A 320 14.57 12.51 -31.99
C ASP A 320 13.89 11.42 -32.85
N MET A 321 13.78 10.22 -32.30
CA MET A 321 13.15 9.04 -32.90
C MET A 321 11.64 8.97 -32.64
N SER A 322 11.05 9.86 -31.83
CA SER A 322 9.62 9.88 -31.49
C SER A 322 8.73 9.89 -32.74
N SER A 323 9.02 10.77 -33.70
CA SER A 323 8.31 10.82 -34.99
C SER A 323 8.43 9.53 -35.80
N TRP A 324 9.58 8.84 -35.73
CA TRP A 324 9.77 7.56 -36.41
C TRP A 324 9.02 6.41 -35.72
N VAL A 325 9.04 6.37 -34.39
CA VAL A 325 8.26 5.40 -33.60
C VAL A 325 6.77 5.60 -33.87
N LEU A 326 6.29 6.83 -33.79
CA LEU A 326 4.91 7.19 -34.10
C LEU A 326 4.57 6.83 -35.55
N TYR A 327 5.39 7.19 -36.54
CA TYR A 327 5.18 6.78 -37.95
C TYR A 327 5.07 5.27 -38.14
N LYS A 328 5.91 4.48 -37.44
CA LYS A 328 5.86 3.00 -37.48
C LYS A 328 4.64 2.42 -36.77
N LEU A 329 3.99 3.18 -35.90
CA LEU A 329 2.72 2.86 -35.26
C LEU A 329 1.52 3.40 -36.07
N ASP A 330 1.67 4.53 -36.75
CA ASP A 330 0.63 5.28 -37.46
C ASP A 330 0.07 4.50 -38.67
N GLY A 331 0.86 3.55 -39.18
CA GLY A 331 0.40 2.55 -40.15
C GLY A 331 -0.59 1.50 -39.62
N GLY A 332 -0.97 1.50 -38.33
CA GLY A 332 -1.79 0.42 -37.75
C GLY A 332 -2.81 0.80 -36.66
N ILE A 333 -2.94 2.07 -36.27
CA ILE A 333 -3.93 2.49 -35.26
C ILE A 333 -4.91 3.49 -35.88
N GLU A 334 -6.15 3.06 -36.06
CA GLU A 334 -7.25 3.89 -36.57
C GLU A 334 -8.17 4.39 -35.46
N HIS A 335 -8.37 3.56 -34.43
CA HIS A 335 -9.27 3.85 -33.32
C HIS A 335 -8.58 3.55 -31.99
N ILE A 336 -8.66 4.49 -31.06
CA ILE A 336 -8.24 4.30 -29.66
C ILE A 336 -9.49 4.34 -28.78
N LEU A 337 -9.71 3.24 -28.05
CA LEU A 337 -10.79 3.11 -27.08
C LEU A 337 -10.19 3.00 -25.68
N VAL A 338 -10.56 3.92 -24.80
CA VAL A 338 -10.14 3.95 -23.39
C VAL A 338 -11.36 3.65 -22.53
N ASP A 339 -11.32 2.54 -21.81
CA ASP A 339 -12.32 2.16 -20.80
C ASP A 339 -11.82 2.55 -19.41
N GLU A 340 -12.73 2.76 -18.46
CA GLU A 340 -12.42 3.24 -17.09
C GLU A 340 -11.49 4.47 -17.09
N ALA A 341 -11.78 5.43 -17.97
CA ALA A 341 -10.92 6.58 -18.25
C ALA A 341 -10.69 7.49 -17.02
N GLN A 342 -11.53 7.40 -15.99
CA GLN A 342 -11.33 8.07 -14.69
C GLN A 342 -10.13 7.54 -13.90
N ASP A 343 -9.72 6.29 -14.13
CA ASP A 343 -8.61 5.63 -13.42
C ASP A 343 -7.28 5.77 -14.17
N THR A 344 -7.27 6.57 -15.24
CA THR A 344 -6.07 6.81 -16.05
C THR A 344 -5.22 7.93 -15.45
N SER A 345 -3.95 7.63 -15.17
CA SER A 345 -2.99 8.60 -14.62
C SER A 345 -2.54 9.65 -15.65
N GLU A 346 -1.90 10.72 -15.18
CA GLU A 346 -1.39 11.79 -16.07
C GLU A 346 -0.39 11.26 -17.11
N ASP A 347 0.49 10.35 -16.70
CA ASP A 347 1.48 9.77 -17.61
C ASP A 347 0.84 8.86 -18.66
N GLN A 348 -0.19 8.12 -18.27
CA GLN A 348 -0.95 7.29 -19.20
C GLN A 348 -1.71 8.16 -20.21
N TRP A 349 -2.33 9.26 -19.76
CA TRP A 349 -2.93 10.24 -20.66
C TRP A 349 -1.91 10.90 -21.59
N ALA A 350 -0.69 11.18 -21.11
CA ALA A 350 0.38 11.71 -21.94
C ALA A 350 0.78 10.76 -23.08
N ILE A 351 0.74 9.44 -22.83
CA ILE A 351 0.93 8.41 -23.86
C ILE A 351 -0.22 8.43 -24.86
N VAL A 352 -1.48 8.43 -24.40
CA VAL A 352 -2.66 8.48 -25.29
C VAL A 352 -2.61 9.72 -26.18
N LYS A 353 -2.33 10.90 -25.60
CA LYS A 353 -2.21 12.17 -26.34
C LYS A 353 -1.14 12.10 -27.42
N ALA A 354 0.03 11.54 -27.12
CA ALA A 354 1.10 11.38 -28.10
C ALA A 354 0.68 10.50 -29.28
N LEU A 355 0.03 9.36 -29.01
CA LEU A 355 -0.47 8.44 -30.04
C LEU A 355 -1.55 9.07 -30.93
N THR A 356 -2.34 10.00 -30.38
CA THR A 356 -3.45 10.65 -31.10
C THR A 356 -3.07 11.96 -31.79
N SER A 357 -1.83 12.43 -31.64
CA SER A 357 -1.41 13.76 -32.11
C SER A 357 -1.65 13.97 -33.62
N GLU A 358 -1.38 12.96 -34.44
CA GLU A 358 -1.58 13.00 -35.90
C GLU A 358 -3.05 12.86 -36.32
N PHE A 359 -3.96 12.48 -35.42
CA PHE A 359 -5.39 12.33 -35.76
C PHE A 359 -6.06 13.68 -36.04
N PHE A 360 -5.46 14.76 -35.52
CA PHE A 360 -5.98 16.13 -35.57
C PHE A 360 -5.09 17.08 -36.40
N ALA A 361 -4.01 16.59 -37.04
CA ALA A 361 -3.04 17.42 -37.77
C ALA A 361 -3.00 17.15 -39.29
N GLY A 362 -2.94 18.22 -40.10
CA GLY A 362 -2.58 18.19 -41.53
C GLY A 362 -3.44 17.29 -42.44
N ASP A 363 -2.79 16.63 -43.41
CA ASP A 363 -3.42 15.65 -44.32
C ASP A 363 -4.04 14.45 -43.57
N GLY A 364 -3.70 14.21 -42.30
CA GLY A 364 -4.38 13.24 -41.42
C GLY A 364 -5.84 13.62 -41.12
N ALA A 365 -6.16 14.91 -41.06
CA ALA A 365 -7.53 15.43 -40.98
C ALA A 365 -8.21 15.53 -42.37
N SER A 366 -7.41 15.58 -43.45
CA SER A 366 -7.85 15.80 -44.84
C SER A 366 -7.79 14.55 -45.74
N LEU A 367 -7.61 13.35 -45.18
CA LEU A 367 -7.75 12.06 -45.89
C LEU A 367 -9.23 11.76 -46.25
N LYS A 368 -9.94 12.74 -46.80
CA LYS A 368 -11.32 12.64 -47.30
C LYS A 368 -11.47 11.73 -48.53
N LEU A 369 -10.38 11.19 -49.08
CA LEU A 369 -10.42 10.49 -50.37
C LEU A 369 -9.99 9.02 -50.38
N THR A 370 -9.36 8.45 -49.33
CA THR A 370 -9.00 7.01 -49.35
C THR A 370 -8.75 6.29 -48.01
N LYS A 371 -8.77 6.93 -46.83
CA LYS A 371 -8.50 6.25 -45.54
C LYS A 371 -9.59 6.58 -44.50
N ALA A 372 -9.99 5.60 -43.69
CA ALA A 372 -11.07 5.73 -42.72
C ALA A 372 -10.81 6.85 -41.67
N MET A 373 -11.89 7.49 -41.20
CA MET A 373 -11.85 8.50 -40.14
C MET A 373 -11.21 7.91 -38.87
N ARG A 374 -10.14 8.52 -38.38
CA ARG A 374 -9.50 8.12 -37.12
C ARG A 374 -10.28 8.69 -35.93
N THR A 375 -10.44 7.92 -34.85
CA THR A 375 -11.26 8.35 -33.71
C THR A 375 -10.64 8.02 -32.35
N VAL A 376 -10.94 8.86 -31.37
CA VAL A 376 -10.67 8.62 -29.95
C VAL A 376 -12.00 8.48 -29.23
N PHE A 377 -12.17 7.41 -28.46
CA PHE A 377 -13.35 7.16 -27.67
C PHE A 377 -12.92 6.82 -26.23
N ALA A 378 -13.44 7.57 -25.26
CA ALA A 378 -13.15 7.35 -23.85
C ALA A 378 -14.46 7.25 -23.08
N VAL A 379 -14.57 6.23 -22.23
CA VAL A 379 -15.71 6.03 -21.33
C VAL A 379 -15.18 5.95 -19.92
N GLY A 380 -15.87 6.63 -19.00
CA GLY A 380 -15.53 6.62 -17.60
C GLY A 380 -16.59 7.29 -16.76
N ASP A 381 -16.49 7.09 -15.46
CA ASP A 381 -17.33 7.71 -14.45
C ASP A 381 -16.46 8.20 -13.30
N GLU A 382 -16.33 9.51 -13.14
CA GLU A 382 -15.52 10.15 -12.10
C GLU A 382 -15.88 9.65 -10.69
N LYS A 383 -17.16 9.32 -10.46
CA LYS A 383 -17.67 8.78 -9.19
C LYS A 383 -17.03 7.43 -8.83
N GLN A 384 -16.52 6.71 -9.82
CA GLN A 384 -15.94 5.38 -9.67
C GLN A 384 -14.42 5.41 -9.59
N SER A 385 -13.80 6.60 -9.54
CA SER A 385 -12.36 6.70 -9.37
C SER A 385 -11.95 6.30 -7.95
N ILE A 386 -11.44 5.07 -7.82
CA ILE A 386 -11.05 4.46 -6.55
C ILE A 386 -9.55 4.12 -6.47
N TYR A 387 -8.80 4.36 -7.55
CA TYR A 387 -7.37 4.08 -7.66
C TYR A 387 -6.49 5.32 -7.44
N GLY A 388 -6.94 6.29 -6.63
CA GLY A 388 -6.18 7.50 -6.32
C GLY A 388 -4.78 7.22 -5.73
N PHE A 389 -4.63 6.12 -4.99
CA PHE A 389 -3.34 5.64 -4.46
C PHE A 389 -2.37 5.12 -5.54
N GLN A 390 -2.82 4.94 -6.78
CA GLN A 390 -2.00 4.62 -7.95
C GLN A 390 -1.80 5.85 -8.87
N GLY A 391 -2.14 7.05 -8.38
CA GLY A 391 -2.04 8.29 -9.16
C GLY A 391 -3.20 8.53 -10.13
N ALA A 392 -4.29 7.77 -10.04
CA ALA A 392 -5.52 8.11 -10.76
C ALA A 392 -6.11 9.44 -10.26
N ARG A 393 -6.55 10.28 -11.19
CA ARG A 393 -7.00 11.63 -10.91
C ARG A 393 -8.25 11.94 -11.73
N PRO A 394 -9.46 11.90 -11.15
CA PRO A 394 -10.70 12.11 -11.91
C PRO A 394 -10.76 13.50 -12.57
N ASP A 395 -10.13 14.52 -11.98
CA ASP A 395 -9.98 15.85 -12.59
C ASP A 395 -9.24 15.82 -13.95
N LYS A 396 -8.33 14.85 -14.16
CA LYS A 396 -7.60 14.70 -15.42
C LYS A 396 -8.45 14.11 -16.54
N PHE A 397 -9.49 13.33 -16.23
CA PHE A 397 -10.43 12.84 -17.23
C PHE A 397 -11.15 14.02 -17.91
N LEU A 398 -11.68 14.95 -17.12
CA LEU A 398 -12.30 16.18 -17.61
C LEU A 398 -11.33 17.06 -18.39
N GLY A 399 -10.14 17.32 -17.83
CA GLY A 399 -9.11 18.10 -18.50
C GLY A 399 -8.72 17.51 -19.84
N THR A 400 -8.71 16.18 -19.96
CA THR A 400 -8.41 15.49 -21.21
C THR A 400 -9.59 15.52 -22.20
N GLY A 401 -10.84 15.44 -21.72
CA GLY A 401 -12.02 15.70 -22.54
C GLY A 401 -12.01 17.11 -23.15
N GLN A 402 -11.67 18.13 -22.35
CA GLN A 402 -11.50 19.51 -22.83
C GLN A 402 -10.35 19.64 -23.83
N TYR A 403 -9.23 18.94 -23.61
CA TYR A 403 -8.12 18.88 -24.55
C TYR A 403 -8.56 18.33 -25.92
N PHE A 404 -9.23 17.18 -25.95
CA PHE A 404 -9.71 16.59 -27.20
C PHE A 404 -10.82 17.41 -27.87
N SER A 405 -11.69 18.07 -27.09
CA SER A 405 -12.67 19.01 -27.62
C SER A 405 -12.00 20.17 -28.36
N LYS A 406 -10.96 20.76 -27.79
CA LYS A 406 -10.16 21.82 -28.46
C LYS A 406 -9.47 21.30 -29.72
N MET A 407 -8.93 20.08 -29.68
CA MET A 407 -8.24 19.51 -30.83
C MET A 407 -9.18 19.16 -31.98
N ALA A 408 -10.34 18.58 -31.67
CA ALA A 408 -11.39 18.33 -32.65
C ALA A 408 -11.86 19.65 -33.29
N ALA A 409 -12.09 20.70 -32.49
CA ALA A 409 -12.48 22.01 -33.01
C ALA A 409 -11.42 22.64 -33.92
N ALA A 410 -10.13 22.52 -33.57
CA ALA A 410 -9.03 23.00 -34.40
C ALA A 410 -8.90 22.24 -35.74
N ALA A 411 -9.34 20.99 -35.78
CA ALA A 411 -9.31 20.11 -36.95
C ALA A 411 -10.64 20.07 -37.74
N ASP A 412 -11.62 20.90 -37.40
CA ASP A 412 -12.98 20.89 -37.98
C ASP A 412 -13.69 19.50 -37.85
N GLN A 413 -13.45 18.82 -36.73
CA GLN A 413 -14.04 17.54 -36.37
C GLN A 413 -15.09 17.68 -35.26
N VAL A 414 -16.03 16.73 -35.19
CA VAL A 414 -17.12 16.74 -34.20
C VAL A 414 -16.68 16.06 -32.91
N PHE A 415 -16.77 16.77 -31.79
CA PHE A 415 -16.66 16.20 -30.45
C PHE A 415 -18.05 15.91 -29.87
N ARG A 416 -18.24 14.73 -29.27
CA ARG A 416 -19.49 14.33 -28.61
C ARG A 416 -19.21 13.83 -27.19
N ALA A 417 -19.98 14.32 -26.22
CA ALA A 417 -19.93 13.87 -24.83
C ALA A 417 -21.35 13.56 -24.31
N PRO A 418 -21.97 12.45 -24.78
CA PRO A 418 -23.30 12.06 -24.31
C PRO A 418 -23.26 11.54 -22.87
N ALA A 419 -24.23 11.91 -22.05
CA ALA A 419 -24.40 11.36 -20.70
C ALA A 419 -25.18 10.04 -20.73
N LEU A 420 -24.68 9.02 -20.02
CA LEU A 420 -25.33 7.71 -19.89
C LEU A 420 -25.97 7.59 -18.50
N VAL A 421 -27.21 8.07 -18.36
CA VAL A 421 -27.93 8.11 -17.07
C VAL A 421 -28.75 6.84 -16.77
N ASN A 422 -28.98 6.02 -17.79
CA ASN A 422 -29.80 4.81 -17.67
C ASN A 422 -28.98 3.62 -17.16
N SER A 423 -29.36 3.07 -16.01
CA SER A 423 -28.80 1.84 -15.46
C SER A 423 -29.63 0.63 -15.87
N PHE A 424 -28.97 -0.31 -16.56
CA PHE A 424 -29.52 -1.62 -16.91
C PHE A 424 -29.14 -2.71 -15.89
N ARG A 425 -28.29 -2.37 -14.90
CA ARG A 425 -27.72 -3.31 -13.93
C ARG A 425 -28.56 -3.40 -12.67
N SER A 426 -28.89 -2.25 -12.10
CA SER A 426 -29.42 -2.13 -10.73
C SER A 426 -30.89 -1.75 -10.70
N LEU A 427 -31.54 -2.06 -9.56
CA LEU A 427 -32.95 -1.77 -9.32
C LEU A 427 -33.15 -0.33 -8.80
N PRO A 428 -34.35 0.25 -8.98
CA PRO A 428 -34.66 1.60 -8.52
C PRO A 428 -34.35 1.84 -7.04
N GLN A 429 -34.57 0.85 -6.17
CA GLN A 429 -34.33 0.96 -4.73
C GLN A 429 -32.84 1.10 -4.40
N ILE A 430 -31.99 0.33 -5.10
CA ILE A 430 -30.52 0.41 -4.95
C ILE A 430 -30.01 1.75 -5.44
N LEU A 431 -30.45 2.17 -6.63
CA LEU A 431 -30.05 3.46 -7.21
C LEU A 431 -30.53 4.63 -6.36
N GLY A 432 -31.77 4.60 -5.88
CA GLY A 432 -32.32 5.66 -5.02
C GLY A 432 -31.56 5.81 -3.69
N PHE A 433 -31.07 4.71 -3.11
CA PHE A 433 -30.20 4.77 -1.94
C PHE A 433 -28.82 5.35 -2.25
N VAL A 434 -28.21 4.97 -3.38
CA VAL A 434 -26.95 5.59 -3.82
C VAL A 434 -27.15 7.09 -4.08
N ASP A 435 -28.26 7.47 -4.72
CA ASP A 435 -28.61 8.87 -5.01
C ASP A 435 -28.84 9.68 -3.72
N SER A 436 -29.35 9.05 -2.66
CA SER A 436 -29.53 9.73 -1.35
C SER A 436 -28.22 10.18 -0.70
N ALA A 437 -27.06 9.63 -1.11
CA ALA A 437 -25.77 10.13 -0.67
C ALA A 437 -25.49 11.58 -1.12
N TYR A 438 -26.19 12.05 -2.16
CA TYR A 438 -26.10 13.44 -2.65
C TYR A 438 -27.06 14.41 -1.93
N ASP A 439 -27.90 13.92 -1.01
CA ASP A 439 -28.75 14.80 -0.19
C ASP A 439 -27.95 15.50 0.91
N ASP A 440 -26.81 14.92 1.33
CA ASP A 440 -25.87 15.55 2.26
C ASP A 440 -24.92 16.51 1.53
N PRO A 441 -24.81 17.78 1.97
CA PRO A 441 -23.97 18.77 1.30
C PRO A 441 -22.47 18.44 1.22
N GLU A 442 -21.93 17.82 2.26
CA GLU A 442 -20.50 17.50 2.36
C GLU A 442 -20.15 16.30 1.49
N LEU A 443 -20.99 15.26 1.51
CA LEU A 443 -20.85 14.10 0.63
C LEU A 443 -21.06 14.48 -0.84
N ALA A 444 -22.06 15.31 -1.14
CA ALA A 444 -22.30 15.81 -2.49
C ALA A 444 -21.08 16.59 -3.02
N TYR A 445 -20.45 17.42 -2.18
CA TYR A 445 -19.20 18.10 -2.53
C TYR A 445 -18.07 17.11 -2.79
N ALA A 446 -17.87 16.13 -1.90
CA ALA A 446 -16.81 15.14 -2.04
C ALA A 446 -16.94 14.22 -3.27
N LEU A 447 -18.17 13.99 -3.74
CA LEU A 447 -18.49 13.13 -4.89
C LEU A 447 -18.57 13.89 -6.23
N ASN A 448 -18.43 15.22 -6.22
CA ASN A 448 -18.61 16.06 -7.40
C ASN A 448 -17.29 16.70 -7.84
N PHE A 449 -16.62 16.09 -8.81
CA PHE A 449 -15.30 16.48 -9.30
C PHE A 449 -15.35 17.55 -10.42
N THR A 450 -16.54 17.91 -10.90
CA THR A 450 -16.72 18.63 -12.17
C THR A 450 -16.80 20.16 -12.05
N THR A 451 -17.26 20.72 -10.92
CA THR A 451 -17.64 22.14 -10.92
C THR A 451 -16.83 23.07 -10.02
N ASN A 452 -16.21 22.64 -8.91
CA ASN A 452 -15.70 23.60 -7.89
C ASN A 452 -16.72 24.70 -7.50
N VAL A 453 -18.00 24.52 -7.85
CA VAL A 453 -19.09 25.49 -7.70
C VAL A 453 -20.22 24.78 -6.97
N VAL A 454 -20.50 25.33 -5.81
CA VAL A 454 -21.57 24.95 -4.89
C VAL A 454 -22.90 25.45 -5.46
N ASN A 455 -23.41 24.81 -6.52
CA ASN A 455 -24.80 24.99 -6.93
C ASN A 455 -25.55 23.67 -6.70
N PHE A 456 -26.10 23.55 -5.48
CA PHE A 456 -26.71 22.33 -4.93
C PHE A 456 -27.95 21.82 -5.68
N GLU A 457 -28.59 22.65 -6.50
CA GLU A 457 -29.81 22.27 -7.22
C GLU A 457 -29.54 21.64 -8.60
N ASP A 458 -28.44 22.00 -9.27
CA ASP A 458 -28.16 21.61 -10.67
C ASP A 458 -27.06 20.54 -10.80
N THR A 459 -26.55 20.04 -9.67
CA THR A 459 -25.44 19.07 -9.60
C THR A 459 -25.82 17.71 -9.00
N ARG A 460 -27.09 17.50 -8.63
CA ARG A 460 -27.55 16.21 -8.09
C ARG A 460 -27.58 15.16 -9.20
N ILE A 461 -26.69 14.17 -9.08
CA ILE A 461 -26.66 13.03 -9.98
C ILE A 461 -27.86 12.15 -9.65
N ARG A 462 -28.67 11.82 -10.67
CA ARG A 462 -29.79 10.88 -10.56
C ARG A 462 -29.61 9.76 -11.55
N HIS A 463 -29.75 8.53 -11.09
CA HIS A 463 -29.69 7.36 -11.95
C HIS A 463 -31.10 6.89 -12.31
N ALA A 464 -31.33 6.61 -13.59
CA ALA A 464 -32.60 6.07 -14.07
C ALA A 464 -32.51 4.55 -14.23
N ALA A 465 -33.21 3.79 -13.39
CA ALA A 465 -33.31 2.34 -13.55
C ALA A 465 -34.19 1.99 -14.75
N VAL A 466 -33.68 1.17 -15.67
CA VAL A 466 -34.49 0.53 -16.73
C VAL A 466 -35.19 -0.72 -16.19
N ARG A 467 -34.62 -1.35 -15.17
CA ARG A 467 -35.21 -2.51 -14.50
C ARG A 467 -36.42 -2.10 -13.67
N ASN A 468 -37.45 -2.96 -13.68
CA ASN A 468 -38.70 -2.76 -12.96
C ASN A 468 -38.98 -3.86 -11.91
N ASP A 469 -37.98 -4.69 -11.58
CA ASP A 469 -38.10 -5.68 -10.50
C ASP A 469 -38.11 -4.99 -9.12
N MET A 470 -38.51 -5.74 -8.09
CA MET A 470 -38.49 -5.28 -6.70
C MET A 470 -37.22 -5.72 -5.98
N GLY A 471 -36.58 -4.79 -5.28
CA GLY A 471 -35.42 -5.05 -4.42
C GLY A 471 -35.55 -4.35 -3.07
N CYS A 472 -34.67 -4.69 -2.14
CA CYS A 472 -34.56 -4.05 -0.84
C CYS A 472 -33.11 -3.72 -0.51
N ILE A 473 -32.92 -2.85 0.47
CA ILE A 473 -31.65 -2.59 1.12
C ILE A 473 -31.85 -2.83 2.59
N GLU A 474 -30.99 -3.64 3.17
CA GLU A 474 -31.01 -3.98 4.58
C GLU A 474 -29.80 -3.34 5.25
N LEU A 475 -30.05 -2.47 6.23
CA LEU A 475 -29.01 -1.89 7.08
C LEU A 475 -28.99 -2.64 8.40
N TRP A 476 -27.89 -3.34 8.67
CA TRP A 476 -27.72 -4.08 9.91
C TRP A 476 -27.14 -3.18 11.01
N PRO A 477 -27.60 -3.29 12.26
CA PRO A 477 -27.01 -2.57 13.37
C PRO A 477 -25.51 -2.90 13.54
N PRO A 478 -24.67 -1.93 13.95
CA PRO A 478 -23.25 -2.19 14.19
C PRO A 478 -23.07 -3.20 15.33
N VAL A 479 -22.16 -4.15 15.13
CA VAL A 479 -21.78 -5.11 16.17
C VAL A 479 -20.79 -4.44 17.11
N MET A 480 -21.25 -4.09 18.32
CA MET A 480 -20.43 -3.39 19.32
C MET A 480 -19.50 -4.36 20.08
N PRO A 481 -18.34 -3.88 20.56
CA PRO A 481 -17.57 -4.56 21.60
C PRO A 481 -18.48 -4.93 22.77
N ILE A 482 -18.29 -6.13 23.31
CA ILE A 482 -18.85 -6.49 24.61
C ILE A 482 -17.73 -6.16 25.58
N ASP A 483 -17.98 -5.25 26.52
CA ASP A 483 -17.07 -5.03 27.64
C ASP A 483 -16.99 -6.34 28.41
N THR A 484 -15.92 -7.09 28.19
CA THR A 484 -15.49 -8.11 29.13
C THR A 484 -14.74 -7.39 30.22
N ASP A 485 -15.13 -7.60 31.48
CA ASP A 485 -14.31 -7.22 32.63
C ASP A 485 -12.97 -7.98 32.51
N ASP A 486 -12.00 -7.39 31.81
CA ASP A 486 -10.64 -7.93 31.78
C ASP A 486 -10.01 -7.65 33.16
N PRO A 487 -9.52 -8.67 33.88
CA PRO A 487 -8.68 -8.44 35.04
C PRO A 487 -7.41 -7.71 34.59
N GLU A 488 -6.93 -6.82 35.45
CA GLU A 488 -5.81 -5.89 35.24
C GLU A 488 -4.64 -6.50 34.44
N ASP A 489 -4.18 -5.70 33.47
CA ASP A 489 -3.07 -5.93 32.55
C ASP A 489 -1.73 -6.10 33.31
N ASP A 490 -1.40 -7.34 33.66
CA ASP A 490 -0.10 -7.74 34.20
C ASP A 490 0.98 -7.86 33.10
N GLY A 491 1.15 -6.86 32.22
CA GLY A 491 2.39 -6.57 31.49
C GLY A 491 3.07 -7.68 30.67
N ILE A 492 2.38 -8.78 30.36
CA ILE A 492 2.87 -9.86 29.50
C ILE A 492 2.04 -9.83 28.21
N GLU A 493 2.57 -9.18 27.17
CA GLU A 493 2.03 -9.20 25.79
C GLU A 493 2.19 -10.60 25.17
N VAL A 494 1.51 -11.60 25.72
CA VAL A 494 1.25 -12.88 25.04
C VAL A 494 -0.17 -13.28 25.34
N ASP A 495 -1.13 -12.77 24.56
CA ASP A 495 -2.46 -13.34 24.58
C ASP A 495 -2.38 -14.82 24.15
N PRO A 496 -2.85 -15.77 24.98
CA PRO A 496 -2.90 -17.17 24.60
C PRO A 496 -3.75 -17.35 23.33
N VAL A 497 -3.28 -18.15 22.38
CA VAL A 497 -3.97 -18.48 21.12
C VAL A 497 -5.37 -19.09 21.37
N ASP A 498 -5.60 -19.63 22.57
CA ASP A 498 -6.84 -20.29 22.99
C ASP A 498 -7.84 -19.39 23.76
N LYS A 499 -7.58 -18.08 23.95
CA LYS A 499 -8.62 -17.18 24.49
C LYS A 499 -9.69 -16.93 23.42
N THR A 500 -10.78 -17.67 23.49
CA THR A 500 -11.99 -17.46 22.68
C THR A 500 -12.79 -16.22 23.13
N GLY A 501 -12.16 -15.05 23.16
CA GLY A 501 -12.89 -13.79 23.18
C GLY A 501 -13.65 -13.65 21.85
N THR A 502 -14.98 -13.55 21.89
CA THR A 502 -15.75 -13.42 20.65
C THR A 502 -15.68 -11.97 20.17
N THR A 503 -14.61 -11.65 19.44
CA THR A 503 -14.40 -10.31 18.90
C THR A 503 -15.62 -9.85 18.08
N PRO A 504 -15.90 -8.53 18.01
CA PRO A 504 -16.98 -8.01 17.17
C PRO A 504 -16.90 -8.49 15.72
N ALA A 505 -15.69 -8.59 15.17
CA ALA A 505 -15.44 -9.10 13.83
C ALA A 505 -15.88 -10.55 13.65
N LYS A 506 -15.58 -11.43 14.62
CA LYS A 506 -16.02 -12.84 14.59
C LYS A 506 -17.54 -12.96 14.71
N ARG A 507 -18.18 -12.17 15.57
CA ARG A 507 -19.64 -12.15 15.73
C ARG A 507 -20.35 -11.71 14.44
N LEU A 508 -19.84 -10.66 13.81
CA LEU A 508 -20.36 -10.20 12.52
C LEU A 508 -20.21 -11.27 11.44
N ALA A 509 -19.04 -11.90 11.34
CA ALA A 509 -18.79 -12.99 10.39
C ALA A 509 -19.77 -14.17 10.59
N GLN A 510 -20.04 -14.54 11.84
CA GLN A 510 -21.00 -15.60 12.19
C GLN A 510 -22.43 -15.25 11.77
N GLN A 511 -22.88 -14.03 12.09
CA GLN A 511 -24.21 -13.55 11.71
C GLN A 511 -24.37 -13.52 10.18
N LEU A 512 -23.36 -13.02 9.48
CA LEU A 512 -23.34 -12.95 8.02
C LEU A 512 -23.38 -14.34 7.38
N ALA A 513 -22.53 -15.26 7.83
CA ALA A 513 -22.48 -16.62 7.30
C ALA A 513 -23.80 -17.38 7.53
N PHE A 514 -24.38 -17.23 8.73
CA PHE A 514 -25.69 -17.81 9.05
C PHE A 514 -26.79 -17.25 8.14
N HIS A 515 -26.84 -15.93 7.96
CA HIS A 515 -27.84 -15.28 7.12
C HIS A 515 -27.73 -15.75 5.66
N ILE A 516 -26.54 -15.73 5.06
CA ILE A 516 -26.33 -16.17 3.68
C ILE A 516 -26.77 -17.62 3.49
N LYS A 517 -26.40 -18.51 4.42
CA LYS A 517 -26.84 -19.91 4.40
C LYS A 517 -28.36 -20.04 4.48
N SER A 518 -29.01 -19.24 5.33
CA SER A 518 -30.47 -19.26 5.47
C SER A 518 -31.16 -18.80 4.18
N GLU A 519 -30.66 -17.78 3.52
CA GLU A 519 -31.22 -17.26 2.25
C GLU A 519 -31.09 -18.24 1.10
N ILE A 520 -29.95 -18.93 1.02
CA ILE A 520 -29.74 -20.03 0.07
C ILE A 520 -30.70 -21.19 0.38
N ALA A 521 -30.85 -21.56 1.66
CA ALA A 521 -31.71 -22.68 2.07
C ALA A 521 -33.21 -22.41 1.80
N VAL A 522 -33.67 -21.17 1.98
CA VAL A 522 -35.03 -20.74 1.64
C VAL A 522 -35.23 -20.67 0.11
N GLY A 523 -34.14 -20.61 -0.66
CA GLY A 523 -34.18 -20.53 -2.11
C GLY A 523 -34.65 -19.16 -2.60
N ARG A 524 -34.15 -18.07 -1.98
CA ARG A 524 -34.45 -16.69 -2.39
C ARG A 524 -34.36 -16.56 -3.92
N GLY A 525 -35.35 -15.93 -4.54
CA GLY A 525 -35.40 -15.79 -5.99
C GLY A 525 -34.34 -14.83 -6.53
N VAL A 526 -33.63 -15.24 -7.57
CA VAL A 526 -32.69 -14.43 -8.35
C VAL A 526 -33.17 -14.41 -9.80
N MET A 527 -33.35 -13.20 -10.35
CA MET A 527 -33.70 -13.01 -11.76
C MET A 527 -32.45 -13.17 -12.64
N ASP A 528 -32.42 -14.21 -13.47
CA ASP A 528 -31.34 -14.50 -14.41
C ASP A 528 -31.89 -14.58 -15.84
N LYS A 529 -31.47 -13.64 -16.69
CA LYS A 529 -31.86 -13.54 -18.12
C LYS A 529 -33.38 -13.65 -18.37
N GLY A 530 -34.19 -13.08 -17.47
CA GLY A 530 -35.65 -13.07 -17.59
C GLY A 530 -36.37 -14.26 -16.94
N HIS A 531 -35.65 -15.14 -16.24
CA HIS A 531 -36.22 -16.26 -15.50
C HIS A 531 -35.81 -16.22 -14.04
N TRP A 532 -36.76 -16.52 -13.15
CA TRP A 532 -36.47 -16.66 -11.72
C TRP A 532 -35.86 -18.03 -11.43
N ARG A 533 -34.76 -18.05 -10.67
CA ARG A 533 -34.15 -19.26 -10.12
C ARG A 533 -33.83 -19.09 -8.64
N ALA A 534 -33.63 -20.20 -7.93
CA ALA A 534 -33.17 -20.16 -6.55
C ALA A 534 -31.72 -19.61 -6.47
N MET A 535 -31.45 -18.85 -5.42
CA MET A 535 -30.15 -18.31 -5.06
C MET A 535 -29.15 -19.43 -4.75
N HIS A 536 -27.91 -19.25 -5.19
CA HIS A 536 -26.78 -20.08 -4.79
C HIS A 536 -25.60 -19.20 -4.33
N ALA A 537 -24.58 -19.79 -3.71
CA ALA A 537 -23.45 -19.03 -3.15
C ALA A 537 -22.75 -18.10 -4.17
N GLY A 538 -22.69 -18.49 -5.45
CA GLY A 538 -22.12 -17.66 -6.53
C GLY A 538 -22.89 -16.38 -6.86
N ASP A 539 -24.07 -16.16 -6.28
CA ASP A 539 -24.86 -14.93 -6.43
C ASP A 539 -24.52 -13.87 -5.37
N VAL A 540 -23.72 -14.23 -4.37
CA VAL A 540 -23.36 -13.37 -3.25
C VAL A 540 -21.96 -12.82 -3.45
N LEU A 541 -21.84 -11.49 -3.37
CA LEU A 541 -20.56 -10.80 -3.32
C LEU A 541 -20.44 -10.05 -1.99
N ILE A 542 -19.41 -10.38 -1.20
CA ILE A 542 -19.10 -9.68 0.05
C ILE A 542 -17.96 -8.71 -0.21
N LEU A 543 -18.22 -7.42 -0.05
CA LEU A 543 -17.24 -6.35 -0.22
C LEU A 543 -16.77 -5.86 1.16
N VAL A 544 -15.46 -5.89 1.38
CA VAL A 544 -14.81 -5.32 2.58
C VAL A 544 -13.82 -4.24 2.17
N ARG A 545 -13.68 -3.20 3.00
CA ARG A 545 -12.74 -2.08 2.72
C ARG A 545 -11.27 -2.51 2.78
N LYS A 546 -10.94 -3.42 3.70
CA LYS A 546 -9.59 -3.96 3.91
C LYS A 546 -9.66 -5.47 4.14
N ARG A 547 -8.62 -6.19 3.73
CA ARG A 547 -8.45 -7.62 4.00
C ARG A 547 -7.72 -7.82 5.32
N ASP A 548 -8.41 -7.55 6.41
CA ASP A 548 -7.90 -7.69 7.77
C ASP A 548 -8.53 -8.90 8.47
N ALA A 549 -8.49 -8.94 9.79
CA ALA A 549 -9.05 -10.03 10.58
C ALA A 549 -10.54 -10.29 10.29
N LEU A 550 -11.33 -9.29 9.88
CA LEU A 550 -12.73 -9.50 9.53
C LEU A 550 -12.87 -10.36 8.27
N PHE A 551 -12.03 -10.12 7.26
CA PHE A 551 -12.05 -10.88 6.01
C PHE A 551 -11.76 -12.38 6.25
N GLU A 552 -10.73 -12.67 7.03
CA GLU A 552 -10.37 -14.05 7.39
C GLU A 552 -11.47 -14.74 8.21
N ASN A 553 -12.05 -14.02 9.18
CA ASN A 553 -13.17 -14.54 9.97
C ASN A 553 -14.39 -14.86 9.07
N ILE A 554 -14.75 -13.99 8.11
CA ILE A 554 -15.86 -14.25 7.18
C ILE A 554 -15.63 -15.54 6.39
N ILE A 555 -14.45 -15.73 5.82
CA ILE A 555 -14.12 -16.95 5.06
C ILE A 555 -14.23 -18.19 5.96
N ARG A 556 -13.66 -18.13 7.16
CA ARG A 556 -13.68 -19.24 8.11
C ARG A 556 -15.11 -19.61 8.50
N GLU A 557 -15.94 -18.65 8.88
CA GLU A 557 -17.32 -18.93 9.33
C GLU A 557 -18.20 -19.42 8.15
N LEU A 558 -18.00 -18.92 6.92
CA LEU A 558 -18.67 -19.46 5.73
C LEU A 558 -18.30 -20.92 5.46
N LYS A 559 -17.00 -21.26 5.52
CA LYS A 559 -16.51 -22.63 5.39
C LYS A 559 -17.09 -23.55 6.47
N GLN A 560 -17.08 -23.12 7.73
CA GLN A 560 -17.67 -23.86 8.86
C GLN A 560 -19.17 -24.11 8.69
N GLN A 561 -19.89 -23.16 8.08
CA GLN A 561 -21.31 -23.31 7.78
C GLN A 561 -21.59 -24.14 6.51
N GLY A 562 -20.56 -24.53 5.76
CA GLY A 562 -20.68 -25.30 4.52
C GLY A 562 -21.12 -24.46 3.31
N VAL A 563 -20.94 -23.15 3.35
CA VAL A 563 -21.22 -22.26 2.21
C VAL A 563 -19.98 -22.20 1.31
N PRO A 564 -20.08 -22.57 0.01
CA PRO A 564 -18.96 -22.45 -0.91
C PRO A 564 -18.49 -21.00 -1.05
N VAL A 565 -17.20 -20.75 -0.84
CA VAL A 565 -16.59 -19.42 -0.94
C VAL A 565 -15.39 -19.46 -1.88
N SER A 566 -15.29 -18.47 -2.75
CA SER A 566 -14.12 -18.20 -3.59
C SER A 566 -13.41 -16.96 -3.04
N GLY A 567 -12.08 -17.00 -2.90
CA GLY A 567 -11.31 -15.88 -2.33
C GLY A 567 -10.26 -16.24 -1.27
N ALA A 568 -10.09 -17.53 -0.93
CA ALA A 568 -9.02 -18.00 -0.05
C ALA A 568 -7.62 -17.97 -0.71
N ASP A 569 -7.52 -17.60 -1.99
CA ASP A 569 -6.31 -17.68 -2.83
C ASP A 569 -5.14 -16.78 -2.39
N ARG A 570 -5.24 -16.08 -1.26
CA ARG A 570 -4.09 -15.41 -0.62
C ARG A 570 -4.21 -15.47 0.90
N LEU A 571 -4.28 -16.69 1.47
CA LEU A 571 -3.90 -16.93 2.86
C LEU A 571 -2.65 -16.11 3.18
N LYS A 572 -2.68 -15.31 4.25
CA LYS A 572 -1.47 -14.65 4.77
C LYS A 572 -0.55 -15.71 5.35
N LEU A 573 0.17 -16.40 4.47
CA LEU A 573 1.06 -17.52 4.78
C LEU A 573 1.97 -17.19 5.98
N SER A 574 2.53 -15.98 6.01
CA SER A 574 3.43 -15.49 7.07
C SER A 574 2.84 -15.47 8.48
N GLU A 575 1.52 -15.33 8.62
CA GLU A 575 0.83 -15.25 9.91
C GLU A 575 0.42 -16.65 10.42
N HIS A 576 0.37 -17.66 9.55
CA HIS A 576 -0.05 -19.01 9.96
C HIS A 576 1.06 -19.77 10.69
N ILE A 577 0.73 -20.38 11.84
CA ILE A 577 1.71 -21.04 12.72
C ILE A 577 2.51 -22.14 12.01
N ALA A 578 1.88 -22.93 11.13
CA ALA A 578 2.58 -23.97 10.37
C ALA A 578 3.70 -23.40 9.47
N PHE A 579 3.45 -22.26 8.83
CA PHE A 579 4.49 -21.58 8.06
C PHE A 579 5.55 -20.98 8.96
N GLN A 580 5.16 -20.41 10.11
CA GLN A 580 6.12 -19.89 11.10
C GLN A 580 7.04 -21.00 11.64
N ASP A 581 6.52 -22.19 11.92
CA ASP A 581 7.31 -23.36 12.35
C ASP A 581 8.33 -23.76 11.28
N ILE A 582 7.91 -23.86 10.01
CA ILE A 582 8.79 -24.17 8.88
C ILE A 582 9.84 -23.06 8.68
N ARG A 583 9.43 -21.79 8.74
CA ARG A 583 10.32 -20.64 8.64
C ARG A 583 11.37 -20.65 9.75
N THR A 584 10.96 -20.99 10.96
CA THR A 584 11.86 -21.03 12.12
C THR A 584 12.85 -22.21 12.03
N LEU A 585 12.42 -23.33 11.47
CA LEU A 585 13.32 -24.44 11.11
C LEU A 585 14.40 -24.00 10.12
N MET A 586 14.01 -23.26 9.09
CA MET A 586 14.95 -22.72 8.10
C MET A 586 15.92 -21.71 8.73
N ARG A 587 15.45 -20.86 9.65
CA ARG A 587 16.32 -19.95 10.42
C ARG A 587 17.35 -20.71 11.25
N PHE A 588 16.92 -21.76 11.96
CA PHE A 588 17.84 -22.66 12.67
C PHE A 588 18.85 -23.31 11.72
N ALA A 589 18.42 -23.75 10.54
CA ALA A 589 19.31 -24.34 9.55
C ALA A 589 20.42 -23.37 9.10
N MET A 590 20.13 -22.07 9.07
CA MET A 590 21.10 -21.04 8.74
C MET A 590 22.01 -20.65 9.91
N GLN A 591 21.47 -20.63 11.13
CA GLN A 591 22.19 -20.23 12.33
C GLN A 591 21.86 -21.19 13.47
N ALA A 592 22.62 -22.28 13.58
CA ALA A 592 22.41 -23.31 14.60
C ALA A 592 22.61 -22.81 16.06
N GLY A 593 23.17 -21.61 16.24
CA GLY A 593 23.30 -20.94 17.53
C GLY A 593 22.09 -20.09 17.94
N ASP A 594 21.05 -19.98 17.09
CA ASP A 594 19.80 -19.30 17.44
C ASP A 594 18.95 -20.21 18.34
N ASP A 595 19.14 -20.06 19.66
CA ASP A 595 18.46 -20.84 20.67
C ASP A 595 16.94 -20.67 20.64
N LEU A 596 16.44 -19.48 20.29
CA LEU A 596 15.01 -19.22 20.20
C LEU A 596 14.41 -19.97 19.02
N SER A 597 15.04 -19.89 17.85
CA SER A 597 14.59 -20.64 16.67
C SER A 597 14.59 -22.14 16.94
N LEU A 598 15.63 -22.67 17.59
CA LEU A 598 15.65 -24.09 17.95
C LEU A 598 14.55 -24.44 18.96
N ALA A 599 14.33 -23.64 20.00
CA ALA A 599 13.28 -23.90 21.00
C ALA A 599 11.87 -23.95 20.37
N CYS A 600 11.56 -23.01 19.47
CA CYS A 600 10.29 -23.01 18.73
C CYS A 600 10.13 -24.28 17.89
N VAL A 601 11.17 -24.68 17.14
CA VAL A 601 11.14 -25.90 16.33
C VAL A 601 10.95 -27.15 17.17
N LEU A 602 11.64 -27.25 18.31
CA LEU A 602 11.51 -28.36 19.24
C LEU A 602 10.07 -28.48 19.80
N ARG A 603 9.40 -27.35 20.05
CA ARG A 603 7.99 -27.31 20.49
C ARG A 603 6.98 -27.63 19.39
N SER A 604 7.32 -27.33 18.14
CA SER A 604 6.45 -27.43 16.97
C SER A 604 6.04 -28.88 16.65
N PRO A 605 5.05 -29.10 15.74
CA PRO A 605 4.67 -30.44 15.29
C PRO A 605 5.82 -31.28 14.69
N LEU A 606 6.94 -30.65 14.32
CA LEU A 606 8.13 -31.34 13.79
C LEU A 606 8.83 -32.21 14.82
N CYS A 607 8.85 -31.81 16.10
CA CYS A 607 9.55 -32.51 17.18
C CYS A 607 8.59 -32.92 18.29
N ASP A 608 7.60 -32.09 18.60
CA ASP A 608 6.58 -32.31 19.62
C ASP A 608 7.15 -32.54 21.03
N LEU A 609 8.16 -31.74 21.41
CA LEU A 609 8.61 -31.68 22.79
C LEU A 609 7.61 -30.86 23.62
N SER A 610 7.43 -31.27 24.87
CA SER A 610 6.64 -30.52 25.85
C SER A 610 7.44 -29.34 26.41
N GLU A 611 6.75 -28.43 27.08
CA GLU A 611 7.40 -27.32 27.81
C GLU A 611 8.33 -27.83 28.90
N GLN A 612 7.96 -28.92 29.58
CA GLN A 612 8.82 -29.56 30.57
C GLN A 612 10.08 -30.12 29.91
N ASP A 613 9.97 -30.78 28.75
CA ASP A 613 11.15 -31.31 28.05
C ASP A 613 12.10 -30.18 27.61
N LEU A 614 11.55 -29.05 27.18
CA LEU A 614 12.33 -27.86 26.82
C LEU A 614 13.00 -27.24 28.05
N TYR A 615 12.30 -27.17 29.17
CA TYR A 615 12.84 -26.70 30.44
C TYR A 615 13.99 -27.59 30.91
N ASP A 616 13.80 -28.91 30.92
CA ASP A 616 14.82 -29.90 31.30
C ASP A 616 16.06 -29.81 30.41
N LEU A 617 15.89 -29.47 29.13
CA LEU A 617 16.98 -29.27 28.18
C LEU A 617 17.68 -27.91 28.36
N ALA A 618 16.94 -26.87 28.74
CA ALA A 618 17.43 -25.51 28.79
C ALA A 618 18.03 -25.12 30.15
N GLN A 619 17.50 -25.66 31.25
CA GLN A 619 17.89 -25.31 32.61
C GLN A 619 19.32 -25.81 32.91
N GLY A 620 20.18 -24.91 33.40
CA GLY A 620 21.54 -25.28 33.83
C GLY A 620 22.53 -25.59 32.68
N ARG A 621 22.16 -25.30 31.42
CA ARG A 621 23.06 -25.47 30.27
C ARG A 621 24.24 -24.49 30.30
N ALA A 622 25.42 -24.95 29.93
CA ALA A 622 26.64 -24.13 29.83
C ALA A 622 26.89 -23.58 28.40
N GLY A 623 26.13 -24.03 27.39
CA GLY A 623 26.30 -23.66 25.98
C GLY A 623 24.97 -23.47 25.27
N SER A 624 24.98 -23.44 23.93
CA SER A 624 23.75 -23.30 23.13
C SER A 624 22.76 -24.45 23.37
N LEU A 625 21.48 -24.20 23.10
CA LEU A 625 20.44 -25.21 23.21
C LEU A 625 20.71 -26.39 22.26
N TRP A 626 21.35 -26.11 21.12
CA TRP A 626 21.80 -27.14 20.20
C TRP A 626 22.89 -28.04 20.81
N ALA A 627 23.88 -27.44 21.48
CA ALA A 627 24.92 -28.19 22.18
C ALA A 627 24.32 -29.02 23.34
N ALA A 628 23.34 -28.48 24.06
CA ALA A 628 22.63 -29.22 25.10
C ALA A 628 21.92 -30.46 24.52
N LEU A 629 21.22 -30.31 23.39
CA LEU A 629 20.52 -31.42 22.72
C LEU A 629 21.47 -32.51 22.18
N LEU A 630 22.66 -32.13 21.73
CA LEU A 630 23.70 -33.07 21.31
C LEU A 630 24.29 -33.85 22.50
N ASN A 631 24.37 -33.23 23.68
CA ASN A 631 24.93 -33.83 24.88
C ASN A 631 23.93 -34.66 25.68
N THR A 632 22.63 -34.56 25.40
CA THR A 632 21.60 -35.41 26.01
C THR A 632 21.88 -36.88 25.71
N PRO A 633 21.87 -37.79 26.72
CA PRO A 633 22.09 -39.23 26.50
C PRO A 633 21.15 -39.80 25.45
N SER A 634 21.68 -40.70 24.61
CA SER A 634 20.86 -41.40 23.61
C SER A 634 20.13 -42.56 24.27
N ASP A 635 18.81 -42.42 24.39
CA ASP A 635 17.90 -43.37 25.02
C ASP A 635 16.85 -43.95 24.04
N GLY A 636 16.95 -43.61 22.75
CA GLY A 636 15.95 -43.93 21.72
C GLY A 636 14.64 -43.17 21.88
N GLY A 637 14.63 -42.10 22.68
CA GLY A 637 13.47 -41.29 23.01
C GLY A 637 13.28 -40.05 22.14
N ARG A 638 12.41 -39.15 22.61
CA ARG A 638 12.00 -37.92 21.91
C ARG A 638 13.17 -36.96 21.58
N PHE A 639 14.19 -36.94 22.44
CA PHE A 639 15.39 -36.11 22.22
C PHE A 639 16.27 -36.68 21.09
N ASP A 640 16.33 -38.01 20.94
CA ASP A 640 17.05 -38.65 19.83
C ASP A 640 16.35 -38.40 18.48
N ASP A 641 15.01 -38.43 18.46
CA ASP A 641 14.22 -38.09 17.28
C ASP A 641 14.47 -36.63 16.86
N ALA A 642 14.39 -35.70 17.82
CA ALA A 642 14.65 -34.28 17.58
C ALA A 642 16.09 -34.03 17.11
N ARG A 643 17.09 -34.64 17.76
CA ARG A 643 18.50 -34.55 17.38
C ARG A 643 18.72 -35.06 15.95
N SER A 644 18.13 -36.21 15.61
CA SER A 644 18.20 -36.81 14.27
C SER A 644 17.51 -35.96 13.20
N LEU A 645 16.42 -35.27 13.55
CA LEU A 645 15.76 -34.33 12.65
C LEU A 645 16.66 -33.11 12.39
N MET A 646 17.16 -32.47 13.45
CA MET A 646 18.00 -31.27 13.35
C MET A 646 19.33 -31.53 12.64
N GLN A 647 20.00 -32.67 12.89
CA GLN A 647 21.24 -33.04 12.20
C GLN A 647 21.03 -33.15 10.68
N TRP A 648 19.92 -33.77 10.26
CA TRP A 648 19.57 -33.84 8.83
C TRP A 648 19.24 -32.48 8.25
N VAL A 649 18.53 -31.62 8.99
CA VAL A 649 18.22 -30.25 8.53
C VAL A 649 19.50 -29.46 8.27
N LEU A 650 20.46 -29.49 9.21
CA LEU A 650 21.76 -28.84 9.05
C LEU A 650 22.59 -29.43 7.90
N ALA A 651 22.44 -30.73 7.62
CA ALA A 651 23.17 -31.40 6.55
C ALA A 651 22.59 -31.16 5.14
N GLU A 652 21.26 -30.99 5.03
CA GLU A 652 20.55 -30.97 3.75
C GLU A 652 20.14 -29.57 3.29
N ALA A 653 19.76 -28.68 4.22
CA ALA A 653 19.30 -27.32 3.89
C ALA A 653 20.30 -26.52 3.03
N PRO A 654 21.63 -26.58 3.27
CA PRO A 654 22.61 -25.85 2.46
C PRO A 654 22.83 -26.43 1.06
N LYS A 655 22.40 -27.68 0.80
CA LYS A 655 22.72 -28.42 -0.43
C LYS A 655 21.58 -28.46 -1.44
N ARG A 656 20.40 -27.95 -1.07
CA ARG A 656 19.16 -28.14 -1.82
C ARG A 656 18.47 -26.81 -2.11
N ALA A 657 17.73 -26.79 -3.20
CA ALA A 657 16.76 -25.75 -3.47
C ALA A 657 15.61 -25.82 -2.44
N ALA A 658 14.95 -24.67 -2.19
CA ALA A 658 13.98 -24.55 -1.11
C ALA A 658 12.81 -25.54 -1.26
N PHE A 659 12.30 -25.73 -2.48
CA PHE A 659 11.21 -26.68 -2.72
C PHE A 659 11.64 -28.12 -2.45
N ASP A 660 12.79 -28.56 -2.98
CA ASP A 660 13.29 -29.93 -2.76
C ASP A 660 13.57 -30.20 -1.26
N PHE A 661 14.12 -29.21 -0.54
CA PHE A 661 14.32 -29.32 0.90
C PHE A 661 12.99 -29.48 1.65
N LEU A 662 12.02 -28.60 1.41
CA LEU A 662 10.73 -28.61 2.10
C LEU A 662 9.89 -29.83 1.74
N ALA A 663 9.88 -30.24 0.48
CA ALA A 663 9.17 -31.44 0.03
C ALA A 663 9.72 -32.70 0.73
N ARG A 664 11.04 -32.79 0.91
CA ARG A 664 11.68 -33.91 1.64
C ARG A 664 11.41 -33.84 3.14
N LEU A 665 11.46 -32.65 3.73
CA LEU A 665 11.12 -32.44 5.13
C LEU A 665 9.71 -32.94 5.42
N LEU A 666 8.72 -32.51 4.63
CA LEU A 666 7.31 -32.84 4.83
C LEU A 666 7.00 -34.33 4.61
N ASN A 667 7.76 -34.99 3.74
CA ASN A 667 7.63 -36.43 3.49
C ASN A 667 8.48 -37.32 4.43
N ARG A 668 9.36 -36.72 5.25
CA ARG A 668 10.15 -37.48 6.22
C ARG A 668 9.23 -38.09 7.27
N ARG A 669 9.49 -39.34 7.62
CA ARG A 669 8.74 -40.06 8.65
C ARG A 669 9.42 -39.99 10.00
N ASP A 670 8.61 -39.88 11.04
CA ASP A 670 9.05 -40.09 12.42
C ASP A 670 9.13 -41.60 12.75
N ARG A 671 9.48 -41.93 14.00
CA ARG A 671 9.55 -43.32 14.47
C ARG A 671 8.20 -44.04 14.53
N THR A 672 7.10 -43.30 14.55
CA THR A 672 5.73 -43.87 14.53
C THR A 672 5.25 -44.15 13.10
N GLY A 673 6.03 -43.73 12.10
CA GLY A 673 5.73 -43.89 10.69
C GLY A 673 4.91 -42.75 10.09
N LEU A 674 4.54 -41.73 10.88
CA LEU A 674 3.83 -40.55 10.41
C LEU A 674 4.79 -39.61 9.66
N THR A 675 4.36 -39.08 8.52
CA THR A 675 5.11 -38.03 7.84
C THR A 675 5.04 -36.73 8.64
N MET A 676 6.03 -35.83 8.49
CA MET A 676 5.98 -34.52 9.13
C MET A 676 4.72 -33.74 8.70
N ARG A 677 4.29 -33.86 7.44
CA ARG A 677 2.98 -33.35 6.98
C ARG A 677 1.84 -33.90 7.82
N GLN A 678 1.77 -35.21 8.04
CA GLN A 678 0.72 -35.82 8.87
C GLN A 678 0.76 -35.34 10.33
N ARG A 679 1.95 -35.08 10.88
CA ARG A 679 2.09 -34.51 12.23
C ARG A 679 1.52 -33.09 12.32
N PHE A 680 1.78 -32.24 11.33
CA PHE A 680 1.15 -30.92 11.22
C PHE A 680 -0.38 -31.04 11.18
N LEU A 681 -0.93 -31.89 10.32
CA LEU A 681 -2.38 -32.08 10.19
C LEU A 681 -3.04 -32.64 11.46
N THR A 682 -2.37 -33.58 12.13
CA THR A 682 -2.89 -34.19 13.37
C THR A 682 -2.98 -33.17 14.50
N ARG A 683 -2.04 -32.21 14.54
CA ARG A 683 -1.93 -31.25 15.63
C ARG A 683 -2.67 -29.93 15.38
N LEU A 684 -2.62 -29.43 14.15
CA LEU A 684 -3.19 -28.13 13.78
C LEU A 684 -4.52 -28.25 13.03
N GLY A 685 -4.95 -29.47 12.68
CA GLY A 685 -6.16 -29.73 11.92
C GLY A 685 -5.95 -29.72 10.40
N ALA A 686 -7.01 -30.10 9.67
CA ALA A 686 -6.97 -30.24 8.20
C ALA A 686 -6.75 -28.91 7.46
N GLU A 687 -7.11 -27.77 8.06
CA GLU A 687 -6.91 -26.43 7.48
C GLU A 687 -5.43 -26.09 7.22
N CYS A 688 -4.52 -26.77 7.92
CA CYS A 688 -3.07 -26.62 7.72
C CYS A 688 -2.59 -27.17 6.36
N GLU A 689 -3.35 -28.04 5.70
CA GLU A 689 -2.95 -28.66 4.42
C GLU A 689 -2.73 -27.60 3.33
N ASP A 690 -3.71 -26.69 3.17
CA ASP A 690 -3.65 -25.58 2.22
C ASP A 690 -2.39 -24.72 2.45
N VAL A 691 -2.00 -24.50 3.70
CA VAL A 691 -0.82 -23.70 4.06
C VAL A 691 0.48 -24.40 3.69
N LEU A 692 0.57 -25.72 3.92
CA LEU A 692 1.75 -26.49 3.55
C LEU A 692 1.92 -26.57 2.03
N ASP A 693 0.82 -26.72 1.28
CA ASP A 693 0.83 -26.72 -0.18
C ASP A 693 1.20 -25.34 -0.74
N GLU A 694 0.64 -24.25 -0.22
CA GLU A 694 1.00 -22.90 -0.65
C GLU A 694 2.45 -22.55 -0.27
N THR A 695 2.96 -23.06 0.85
CA THR A 695 4.39 -22.90 1.23
C THR A 695 5.30 -23.57 0.19
N LEU A 696 4.95 -24.77 -0.27
CA LEU A 696 5.68 -25.45 -1.34
C LEU A 696 5.54 -24.70 -2.67
N ALA A 697 4.35 -24.21 -3.01
CA ALA A 697 4.13 -23.44 -4.23
C ALA A 697 4.94 -22.14 -4.24
N LEU A 698 5.04 -21.44 -3.10
CA LEU A 698 5.90 -20.28 -2.93
C LEU A 698 7.37 -20.63 -3.10
N ALA A 699 7.81 -21.76 -2.52
CA ALA A 699 9.19 -22.22 -2.65
C ALA A 699 9.53 -22.55 -4.11
N ALA A 700 8.61 -23.18 -4.85
CA ALA A 700 8.79 -23.48 -6.27
C ALA A 700 8.88 -22.22 -7.15
N LYS A 701 8.09 -21.17 -6.85
CA LYS A 701 8.18 -19.88 -7.56
C LYS A 701 9.55 -19.21 -7.39
N GLY A 702 10.14 -19.31 -6.20
CA GLY A 702 11.44 -18.72 -5.88
C GLY A 702 12.64 -19.35 -6.60
N GLU A 703 12.51 -20.58 -7.13
CA GLU A 703 13.61 -21.29 -7.80
C GLU A 703 14.01 -20.70 -9.16
N GLY A 704 13.25 -19.74 -9.70
CA GLY A 704 13.55 -19.01 -10.93
C GLY A 704 14.35 -17.71 -10.77
N VAL A 705 14.72 -17.35 -9.54
CA VAL A 705 15.49 -16.12 -9.19
C VAL A 705 16.93 -16.53 -8.86
N ASP A 706 17.93 -15.70 -9.20
CA ASP A 706 19.39 -16.00 -9.11
C ASP A 706 19.93 -16.39 -7.71
N ALA A 707 19.07 -16.52 -6.70
CA ALA A 707 19.39 -17.00 -5.36
C ALA A 707 18.72 -18.36 -5.11
N ILE A 708 19.51 -19.44 -5.15
CA ILE A 708 19.03 -20.82 -4.93
C ILE A 708 19.20 -21.19 -3.45
N GLY A 709 18.15 -21.77 -2.86
CA GLY A 709 18.22 -22.47 -1.57
C GLY A 709 17.45 -21.82 -0.42
N VAL A 710 17.52 -22.44 0.76
CA VAL A 710 16.76 -22.06 1.97
C VAL A 710 17.00 -20.61 2.40
N LYS A 711 18.22 -20.08 2.18
CA LYS A 711 18.58 -18.68 2.51
C LYS A 711 17.82 -17.65 1.67
N ALA A 712 17.54 -17.97 0.41
CA ALA A 712 16.86 -17.06 -0.51
C ALA A 712 15.34 -17.04 -0.32
N PHE A 713 14.80 -18.14 0.19
CA PHE A 713 13.37 -18.28 0.50
C PHE A 713 12.96 -17.57 1.79
N LEU A 714 13.85 -17.53 2.78
CA LEU A 714 13.70 -16.75 4.02
C LEU A 714 13.76 -15.25 3.74
#